data_AF-A0A925EWC0-F1
#
_entry.id   AF-A0A925EWC0-F1
#
_cell.length_a   1.000
_cell.length_b   1.000
_cell.length_c   1.000
_cell.angle_alpha   90.00
_cell.angle_beta   90.00
_cell.angle_gamma   90.00
#
_symmetry.space_group_name_H-M   'P 1'
#
loop_
_entity.id
_entity.type
_entity.pdbx_description
1 polymer ?
#
loop_
_entity_poly.entity_id
_entity_poly.type
_entity_poly.pdbx_seq_one_letter_code
_entity_poly.pdbx_strand_id
1 'polypeptide(L)'
;MTTEVNSKALQMRAFLSELLTNYLWVWQDRIRQVFELLPTYEGHPNRAAQDLSIAQAEILSEDAIFMARLREAVTLQQDYLAIAEKEKRIAYFSAEFGVHETLPIYSGGLGVLAGDHIKSASDLNLPLVAIGLMYRQGYFNQSLNDAGWQVERYTDLNMNLTCMHLVLDDTGHPLILSVPIEDRQVKVRVWVAPVGRTPLYLLDTGIDENLEMDRWITGHLYGGDQDTRIKQEIVLGIGGVRLLTALGLPIEVFHMNEGHAAFLTLELLNQKMHAGVAFEQAKIEITKKCVFTTHTPVPAGHDAFEFEMVVRCLDNYRSSELGIPQSELLFLGGRGRFSMTELALNLSRSANAVAMKHGEVSQRMFPHRQITYVTNGIHHLTWVSPEMTQLLDETLPGWREEPKILAGADQLPNAPLAHAHSQAKKRLTHFINVHVSNIGFDPGVLTIGFARRFATYKRGDLIVRAIDKLPKEIGQRIQLVFAGKSHPRDDGGKGYIQKIHNLQEEHRIRLVFLENYDMSVARMLISGVDIWMNTPRRPLEASGTSGMKASLNGIPNLSVLDGWWVEGYNGKNGWAVGEHYDGSTDEDEYDAQSIAHFLSEQIIDEFYNNSTGWLNRMKASVATAAIFNTHRMVSEYAEKIYQLPALVAKA
;
A
#
# COMPACT_ATOMS: atom_id res chain seq x y z
N MET A 1 -23.57 -43.37 -5.46
CA MET A 1 -22.58 -42.55 -6.20
C MET A 1 -23.06 -41.11 -6.36
N THR A 2 -24.18 -40.82 -7.01
CA THR A 2 -24.64 -39.42 -7.23
C THR A 2 -24.92 -38.63 -5.95
N THR A 3 -25.46 -39.24 -4.89
CA THR A 3 -25.69 -38.58 -3.59
C THR A 3 -24.40 -38.28 -2.82
N GLU A 4 -23.43 -39.17 -2.89
CA GLU A 4 -22.14 -39.05 -2.20
C GLU A 4 -21.21 -38.05 -2.88
N VAL A 5 -21.14 -38.07 -4.22
CA VAL A 5 -20.41 -37.08 -5.03
C VAL A 5 -20.97 -35.68 -4.80
N ASN A 6 -22.30 -35.54 -4.75
CA ASN A 6 -22.95 -34.27 -4.43
C ASN A 6 -22.59 -33.78 -3.01
N SER A 7 -22.52 -34.68 -2.02
CA SER A 7 -22.09 -34.35 -0.66
C SER A 7 -20.62 -33.87 -0.59
N LYS A 8 -19.70 -34.50 -1.35
CA LYS A 8 -18.30 -34.08 -1.39
C LYS A 8 -18.11 -32.75 -2.09
N ALA A 9 -18.81 -32.51 -3.20
CA ALA A 9 -18.79 -31.24 -3.91
C ALA A 9 -19.32 -30.08 -3.03
N LEU A 10 -20.38 -30.33 -2.25
CA LEU A 10 -20.89 -29.38 -1.26
C LEU A 10 -19.85 -29.07 -0.17
N GLN A 11 -19.19 -30.10 0.37
CA GLN A 11 -18.14 -29.93 1.37
C GLN A 11 -16.94 -29.13 0.82
N MET A 12 -16.48 -29.45 -0.39
CA MET A 12 -15.41 -28.72 -1.07
C MET A 12 -15.74 -27.24 -1.21
N ARG A 13 -16.97 -26.92 -1.66
CA ARG A 13 -17.42 -25.52 -1.77
C ARG A 13 -17.49 -24.82 -0.42
N ALA A 14 -17.91 -25.52 0.64
CA ALA A 14 -17.91 -24.97 1.99
C ALA A 14 -16.49 -24.60 2.44
N PHE A 15 -15.50 -25.47 2.22
CA PHE A 15 -14.10 -25.17 2.52
C PHE A 15 -13.53 -24.02 1.70
N LEU A 16 -13.82 -23.95 0.40
CA LEU A 16 -13.44 -22.80 -0.43
C LEU A 16 -14.06 -21.50 0.11
N SER A 17 -15.35 -21.54 0.48
CA SER A 17 -16.04 -20.39 1.07
C SER A 17 -15.43 -19.98 2.40
N GLU A 18 -15.01 -20.93 3.24
CA GLU A 18 -14.35 -20.66 4.52
C GLU A 18 -13.03 -19.91 4.32
N LEU A 19 -12.19 -20.34 3.39
CA LEU A 19 -10.94 -19.65 3.04
C LEU A 19 -11.17 -18.23 2.50
N LEU A 20 -12.33 -17.98 1.88
CA LEU A 20 -12.71 -16.68 1.33
C LEU A 20 -13.38 -15.75 2.34
N THR A 21 -13.52 -16.16 3.61
CA THR A 21 -13.99 -15.27 4.69
C THR A 21 -12.89 -14.34 5.22
N ASN A 22 -11.63 -14.53 4.81
CA ASN A 22 -10.48 -13.78 5.31
C ASN A 22 -9.47 -13.53 4.19
N TYR A 23 -8.78 -12.39 4.22
CA TYR A 23 -7.69 -12.06 3.28
C TYR A 23 -6.36 -12.77 3.59
N LEU A 24 -6.29 -13.69 4.56
CA LEU A 24 -5.07 -14.41 4.92
C LEU A 24 -4.40 -15.11 3.73
N TRP A 25 -5.18 -15.58 2.75
CA TRP A 25 -4.67 -16.17 1.51
C TRP A 25 -3.77 -15.24 0.69
N VAL A 26 -3.81 -13.93 0.92
CA VAL A 26 -2.99 -12.94 0.21
C VAL A 26 -1.49 -13.14 0.47
N TRP A 27 -1.11 -13.57 1.67
CA TRP A 27 0.30 -13.80 2.05
C TRP A 27 0.60 -15.20 2.61
N GLN A 28 -0.40 -16.09 2.66
CA GLN A 28 -0.21 -17.50 2.96
C GLN A 28 -0.22 -18.32 1.66
N ASP A 29 0.98 -18.63 1.16
CA ASP A 29 1.18 -19.28 -0.14
C ASP A 29 0.39 -20.59 -0.27
N ARG A 30 0.34 -21.41 0.80
CA ARG A 30 -0.39 -22.68 0.80
C ARG A 30 -1.89 -22.51 0.59
N ILE A 31 -2.47 -21.44 1.13
CA ILE A 31 -3.88 -21.11 0.91
C ILE A 31 -4.07 -20.57 -0.50
N ARG A 32 -3.20 -19.63 -0.95
CA ARG A 32 -3.27 -19.05 -2.30
C ARG A 32 -3.21 -20.12 -3.40
N GLN A 33 -2.31 -21.09 -3.25
CA GLN A 33 -2.10 -22.19 -4.20
C GLN A 33 -3.35 -23.06 -4.38
N VAL A 34 -4.24 -23.18 -3.38
CA VAL A 34 -5.52 -23.89 -3.56
C VAL A 34 -6.37 -23.22 -4.63
N PHE A 35 -6.40 -21.88 -4.64
CA PHE A 35 -7.15 -21.13 -5.65
C PHE A 35 -6.48 -21.18 -7.02
N GLU A 36 -5.15 -21.14 -7.08
CA GLU A 36 -4.38 -21.26 -8.34
C GLU A 36 -4.59 -22.61 -9.04
N LEU A 37 -5.02 -23.65 -8.31
CA LEU A 37 -5.37 -24.96 -8.86
C LEU A 37 -6.79 -25.04 -9.43
N LEU A 38 -7.62 -24.02 -9.21
CA LEU A 38 -8.97 -23.99 -9.77
C LEU A 38 -8.89 -23.74 -11.29
N PRO A 39 -9.66 -24.49 -12.10
CA PRO A 39 -9.65 -24.34 -13.56
C PRO A 39 -10.21 -22.99 -14.03
N THR A 40 -10.91 -22.27 -13.16
CA THR A 40 -11.52 -20.95 -13.36
C THR A 40 -10.66 -19.80 -12.82
N TYR A 41 -9.44 -20.07 -12.36
CA TYR A 41 -8.60 -19.07 -11.74
C TYR A 41 -7.94 -18.13 -12.75
N GLU A 42 -8.34 -16.87 -12.70
CA GLU A 42 -7.75 -15.77 -13.49
C GLU A 42 -7.29 -14.64 -12.55
N GLY A 43 -6.57 -14.98 -11.47
CA GLY A 43 -6.04 -14.01 -10.51
C GLY A 43 -7.07 -13.51 -9.48
N HIS A 44 -8.29 -14.08 -9.47
CA HIS A 44 -9.37 -13.65 -8.59
C HIS A 44 -10.01 -14.84 -7.85
N PRO A 45 -9.56 -15.18 -6.62
CA PRO A 45 -10.04 -16.34 -5.86
C PRO A 45 -11.55 -16.45 -5.69
N ASN A 46 -12.22 -15.35 -5.31
CA ASN A 46 -13.67 -15.36 -5.08
C ASN A 46 -14.46 -15.68 -6.35
N ARG A 47 -14.07 -15.06 -7.47
CA ARG A 47 -14.66 -15.31 -8.78
C ARG A 47 -14.37 -16.76 -9.23
N ALA A 48 -13.13 -17.20 -9.10
CA ALA A 48 -12.75 -18.57 -9.45
C ALA A 48 -13.62 -19.60 -8.72
N ALA A 49 -13.83 -19.44 -7.40
CA ALA A 49 -14.67 -20.34 -6.62
C ALA A 49 -16.17 -20.26 -7.00
N GLN A 50 -16.68 -19.05 -7.31
CA GLN A 50 -18.07 -18.85 -7.73
C GLN A 50 -18.35 -19.43 -9.12
N ASP A 51 -17.42 -19.28 -10.06
CA ASP A 51 -17.57 -19.66 -11.47
C ASP A 51 -17.39 -21.17 -11.72
N LEU A 52 -17.00 -21.94 -10.70
CA LEU A 52 -16.95 -23.40 -10.81
C LEU A 52 -18.31 -23.95 -11.21
N SER A 53 -18.38 -24.62 -12.35
CA SER A 53 -19.56 -25.40 -12.74
C SER A 53 -19.78 -26.59 -11.82
N ILE A 54 -20.98 -27.18 -11.86
CA ILE A 54 -21.29 -28.40 -11.09
C ILE A 54 -20.32 -29.52 -11.48
N ALA A 55 -20.11 -29.76 -12.77
CA ALA A 55 -19.21 -30.81 -13.27
C ALA A 55 -17.75 -30.60 -12.82
N GLN A 56 -17.23 -29.37 -12.88
CA GLN A 56 -15.88 -29.07 -12.39
C GLN A 56 -15.77 -29.31 -10.88
N ALA A 57 -16.79 -28.94 -10.11
CA ALA A 57 -16.80 -29.17 -8.66
C ALA A 57 -16.87 -30.66 -8.32
N GLU A 58 -17.65 -31.46 -9.04
CA GLU A 58 -17.70 -32.92 -8.87
C GLU A 58 -16.33 -33.56 -9.14
N ILE A 59 -15.67 -33.16 -10.24
CA ILE A 59 -14.32 -33.66 -10.60
C ILE A 59 -13.30 -33.30 -9.52
N LEU A 60 -13.22 -32.03 -9.12
CA LEU A 60 -12.27 -31.57 -8.10
C LEU A 60 -12.52 -32.23 -6.73
N SER A 61 -13.79 -32.48 -6.39
CA SER A 61 -14.15 -33.11 -5.11
C SER A 61 -13.73 -34.57 -4.98
N GLU A 62 -13.47 -35.24 -6.11
CA GLU A 62 -12.92 -36.60 -6.16
C GLU A 62 -11.39 -36.63 -6.32
N ASP A 63 -10.74 -35.49 -6.59
CA ASP A 63 -9.28 -35.37 -6.60
C ASP A 63 -8.74 -35.37 -5.16
N ALA A 64 -8.18 -36.51 -4.76
CA ALA A 64 -7.61 -36.71 -3.42
C ALA A 64 -6.47 -35.73 -3.08
N ILE A 65 -5.67 -35.31 -4.07
CA ILE A 65 -4.55 -34.39 -3.87
C ILE A 65 -5.09 -32.98 -3.63
N PHE A 66 -6.00 -32.53 -4.48
CA PHE A 66 -6.66 -31.23 -4.32
C PHE A 66 -7.37 -31.13 -2.97
N MET A 67 -8.19 -32.13 -2.63
CA MET A 67 -8.94 -32.14 -1.37
C MET A 67 -8.03 -32.21 -0.14
N ALA A 68 -6.86 -32.86 -0.22
CA ALA A 68 -5.88 -32.85 0.86
C ALA A 68 -5.28 -31.44 1.06
N ARG A 69 -4.88 -30.77 -0.03
CA ARG A 69 -4.39 -29.38 0.02
C ARG A 69 -5.44 -28.40 0.54
N LEU A 70 -6.69 -28.55 0.11
CA LEU A 70 -7.81 -27.73 0.56
C LEU A 70 -8.03 -27.87 2.07
N ARG A 71 -8.02 -29.10 2.60
CA ARG A 71 -8.14 -29.33 4.06
C ARG A 71 -6.98 -28.75 4.83
N GLU A 72 -5.75 -28.93 4.34
CA GLU A 72 -4.55 -28.35 4.96
C GLU A 72 -4.63 -26.81 5.01
N ALA A 73 -5.07 -26.17 3.92
CA ALA A 73 -5.26 -24.73 3.87
C ALA A 73 -6.31 -24.25 4.88
N VAL A 74 -7.43 -24.97 5.01
CA VAL A 74 -8.47 -24.66 6.02
C VAL A 74 -7.90 -24.77 7.43
N THR A 75 -7.21 -25.86 7.75
CA THR A 75 -6.55 -26.03 9.06
C THR A 75 -5.54 -24.92 9.32
N LEU A 76 -4.72 -24.54 8.33
CA LEU A 76 -3.76 -23.44 8.48
C LEU A 76 -4.44 -22.11 8.80
N GLN A 77 -5.56 -21.80 8.15
CA GLN A 77 -6.32 -20.60 8.47
C GLN A 77 -6.92 -20.67 9.88
N GLN A 78 -7.51 -21.80 10.25
CA GLN A 78 -8.09 -22.00 11.58
C GLN A 78 -7.02 -21.86 12.68
N ASP A 79 -5.87 -22.50 12.52
CA ASP A 79 -4.75 -22.44 13.47
C ASP A 79 -4.20 -21.01 13.59
N TYR A 80 -4.07 -20.31 12.46
CA TYR A 80 -3.64 -18.91 12.46
C TYR A 80 -4.64 -18.04 13.26
N LEU A 81 -5.94 -18.22 13.05
CA LEU A 81 -6.98 -17.41 13.70
C LEU A 81 -7.26 -17.85 15.15
N ALA A 82 -6.89 -19.06 15.55
CA ALA A 82 -7.14 -19.60 16.90
C ALA A 82 -6.26 -18.96 18.00
N ILE A 83 -5.19 -18.24 17.65
CA ILE A 83 -4.38 -17.50 18.62
C ILE A 83 -5.26 -16.49 19.35
N ALA A 84 -5.27 -16.55 20.69
CA ALA A 84 -6.13 -15.74 21.54
C ALA A 84 -6.12 -14.26 21.13
N GLU A 85 -7.32 -13.76 20.81
CA GLU A 85 -7.52 -12.37 20.43
C GLU A 85 -7.27 -11.48 21.65
N LYS A 86 -6.38 -10.51 21.47
CA LYS A 86 -6.20 -9.45 22.45
C LYS A 86 -7.32 -8.43 22.27
N GLU A 87 -7.84 -7.95 23.40
CA GLU A 87 -8.76 -6.82 23.43
C GLU A 87 -8.16 -5.65 22.63
N LYS A 88 -8.91 -5.13 21.64
CA LYS A 88 -8.41 -4.11 20.72
C LYS A 88 -8.21 -2.79 21.48
N ARG A 89 -6.97 -2.28 21.48
CA ARG A 89 -6.56 -1.06 22.20
C ARG A 89 -6.04 0.02 21.25
N ILE A 90 -5.79 -0.31 19.98
CA ILE A 90 -5.23 0.60 18.97
C ILE A 90 -6.20 0.69 17.80
N ALA A 91 -6.56 1.90 17.40
CA ALA A 91 -7.29 2.15 16.17
C ALA A 91 -6.40 2.90 15.17
N TYR A 92 -6.14 2.26 14.03
CA TYR A 92 -5.33 2.78 12.94
C TYR A 92 -6.22 3.32 11.83
N PHE A 93 -6.23 4.64 11.66
CA PHE A 93 -7.07 5.32 10.68
C PHE A 93 -6.25 5.65 9.43
N SER A 94 -6.75 5.26 8.27
CA SER A 94 -6.18 5.68 6.99
C SER A 94 -7.26 5.85 5.93
N ALA A 95 -7.03 6.80 5.02
CA ALA A 95 -7.93 7.03 3.89
C ALA A 95 -7.83 5.93 2.82
N GLU A 96 -6.78 5.10 2.81
CA GLU A 96 -6.61 4.04 1.82
C GLU A 96 -5.92 2.80 2.41
N PHE A 97 -6.25 1.62 1.86
CA PHE A 97 -5.65 0.34 2.26
C PHE A 97 -5.38 -0.56 1.05
N GLY A 98 -4.11 -0.87 0.81
CA GLY A 98 -3.64 -1.78 -0.23
C GLY A 98 -3.52 -3.21 0.29
N VAL A 99 -4.65 -3.87 0.51
CA VAL A 99 -4.68 -5.27 0.97
C VAL A 99 -4.35 -6.21 -0.19
N HIS A 100 -5.14 -6.12 -1.27
CA HIS A 100 -5.01 -6.90 -2.50
C HIS A 100 -5.78 -6.19 -3.63
N GLU A 101 -5.44 -6.44 -4.89
CA GLU A 101 -6.12 -5.84 -6.05
C GLU A 101 -7.63 -6.18 -6.17
N THR A 102 -8.09 -7.24 -5.49
CA THR A 102 -9.53 -7.58 -5.37
C THR A 102 -10.31 -6.62 -4.45
N LEU A 103 -9.61 -5.82 -3.65
CA LEU A 103 -10.17 -4.75 -2.83
C LEU A 103 -9.42 -3.43 -3.15
N PRO A 104 -9.74 -2.78 -4.29
CA PRO A 104 -8.96 -1.69 -4.85
C PRO A 104 -9.22 -0.32 -4.16
N ILE A 105 -9.19 -0.29 -2.83
CA ILE A 105 -9.42 0.91 -2.00
C ILE A 105 -8.10 1.64 -1.68
N TYR A 106 -7.16 1.64 -2.64
CA TYR A 106 -5.88 2.33 -2.56
C TYR A 106 -5.48 2.92 -3.92
N SER A 107 -4.60 3.92 -3.88
CA SER A 107 -4.09 4.60 -5.08
C SER A 107 -2.56 4.59 -5.17
N GLY A 108 -1.86 4.52 -4.04
CA GLY A 108 -0.42 4.72 -4.01
C GLY A 108 0.29 4.13 -2.79
N GLY A 109 1.47 4.67 -2.49
CA GLY A 109 2.37 4.14 -1.49
C GLY A 109 1.84 4.21 -0.05
N LEU A 110 1.01 5.21 0.28
CA LEU A 110 0.40 5.35 1.60
C LEU A 110 -0.56 4.19 1.88
N GLY A 111 -1.48 3.89 0.95
CA GLY A 111 -2.41 2.78 1.09
C GLY A 111 -1.72 1.42 1.10
N VAL A 112 -0.72 1.22 0.24
CA VAL A 112 0.06 -0.01 0.25
C VAL A 112 0.82 -0.21 1.57
N LEU A 113 1.37 0.86 2.14
CA LEU A 113 1.98 0.80 3.48
C LEU A 113 0.93 0.49 4.56
N ALA A 114 -0.24 1.12 4.52
CA ALA A 114 -1.34 0.85 5.45
C ALA A 114 -1.77 -0.62 5.41
N GLY A 115 -1.84 -1.21 4.20
CA GLY A 115 -2.08 -2.64 4.00
C GLY A 115 -0.98 -3.52 4.59
N ASP A 116 0.29 -3.21 4.33
CA ASP A 116 1.42 -3.94 4.89
C ASP A 116 1.53 -3.79 6.43
N HIS A 117 1.15 -2.64 6.97
CA HIS A 117 1.09 -2.37 8.42
C HIS A 117 0.10 -3.31 9.09
N ILE A 118 -1.14 -3.41 8.58
CA ILE A 118 -2.18 -4.24 9.20
C ILE A 118 -1.92 -5.74 9.02
N LYS A 119 -1.24 -6.15 7.94
CA LYS A 119 -0.76 -7.54 7.78
C LYS A 119 0.30 -7.90 8.83
N SER A 120 1.29 -7.03 9.04
CA SER A 120 2.27 -7.23 10.12
C SER A 120 1.66 -7.16 11.51
N ALA A 121 0.69 -6.28 11.73
CA ALA A 121 -0.05 -6.23 12.99
C ALA A 121 -0.80 -7.54 13.26
N SER A 122 -1.36 -8.15 12.21
CA SER A 122 -1.98 -9.47 12.27
C SER A 122 -0.96 -10.56 12.62
N ASP A 123 0.17 -10.61 11.92
CA ASP A 123 1.22 -11.61 12.15
C ASP A 123 1.78 -11.54 13.58
N LEU A 124 2.05 -10.33 14.06
CA LEU A 124 2.56 -10.05 15.42
C LEU A 124 1.48 -10.11 16.51
N ASN A 125 0.23 -10.44 16.15
CA ASN A 125 -0.94 -10.48 17.02
C ASN A 125 -1.07 -9.21 17.90
N LEU A 126 -1.04 -8.04 17.25
CA LEU A 126 -1.25 -6.76 17.91
C LEU A 126 -2.73 -6.49 18.16
N PRO A 127 -3.09 -5.81 19.28
CA PRO A 127 -4.46 -5.43 19.60
C PRO A 127 -4.94 -4.24 18.75
N LEU A 128 -4.88 -4.37 17.42
CA LEU A 128 -5.11 -3.31 16.45
C LEU A 128 -6.38 -3.59 15.64
N VAL A 129 -7.18 -2.54 15.46
CA VAL A 129 -8.26 -2.44 14.48
C VAL A 129 -7.92 -1.34 13.48
N ALA A 130 -8.27 -1.54 12.21
CA ALA A 130 -8.06 -0.54 11.17
C ALA A 130 -9.40 0.06 10.72
N ILE A 131 -9.40 1.36 10.44
CA ILE A 131 -10.58 2.14 10.03
C ILE A 131 -10.27 2.87 8.72
N GLY A 132 -11.13 2.69 7.73
CA GLY A 132 -11.04 3.34 6.42
C GLY A 132 -12.39 3.62 5.79
N LEU A 133 -12.39 4.00 4.52
CA LEU A 133 -13.58 4.27 3.71
C LEU A 133 -13.78 3.16 2.67
N MET A 134 -15.05 2.81 2.42
CA MET A 134 -15.42 1.87 1.37
C MET A 134 -15.64 2.61 0.04
N TYR A 135 -14.60 2.75 -0.78
CA TYR A 135 -14.74 3.39 -2.08
C TYR A 135 -15.42 2.48 -3.10
N ARG A 136 -16.65 2.81 -3.49
CA ARG A 136 -17.46 2.01 -4.41
C ARG A 136 -16.72 1.68 -5.72
N GLN A 137 -15.97 2.62 -6.28
CA GLN A 137 -15.27 2.46 -7.56
C GLN A 137 -13.73 2.42 -7.42
N GLY A 138 -13.22 2.32 -6.19
CA GLY A 138 -11.78 2.39 -5.91
C GLY A 138 -11.16 3.71 -6.40
N TYR A 139 -9.94 3.63 -6.95
CA TYR A 139 -9.29 4.78 -7.60
C TYR A 139 -9.76 4.97 -9.05
N PHE A 140 -9.28 4.14 -9.98
CA PHE A 140 -9.78 3.95 -11.35
C PHE A 140 -8.98 2.84 -12.05
N ASN A 141 -9.57 2.27 -13.10
CA ASN A 141 -8.88 1.42 -14.06
C ASN A 141 -8.30 2.29 -15.19
N GLN A 142 -7.01 2.11 -15.47
CA GLN A 142 -6.30 2.88 -16.48
C GLN A 142 -6.32 2.15 -17.83
N SER A 143 -6.55 2.87 -18.91
CA SER A 143 -6.23 2.44 -20.28
C SER A 143 -5.56 3.59 -21.03
N LEU A 144 -4.76 3.31 -22.05
CA LEU A 144 -4.23 4.32 -22.96
C LEU A 144 -5.08 4.35 -24.24
N ASN A 145 -5.32 5.54 -24.79
CA ASN A 145 -5.90 5.66 -26.12
C ASN A 145 -4.82 5.55 -27.21
N ASP A 146 -5.22 5.62 -28.48
CA ASP A 146 -4.30 5.50 -29.64
C ASP A 146 -3.17 6.54 -29.66
N ALA A 147 -3.32 7.65 -28.92
CA ALA A 147 -2.28 8.67 -28.78
C ALA A 147 -1.42 8.48 -27.52
N GLY A 148 -1.54 7.37 -26.79
CA GLY A 148 -0.83 7.13 -25.53
C GLY A 148 -1.35 7.94 -24.34
N TRP A 149 -2.50 8.61 -24.46
CA TRP A 149 -3.05 9.41 -23.38
C TRP A 149 -3.85 8.55 -22.40
N GLN A 150 -3.65 8.80 -21.10
CA GLN A 150 -4.36 8.09 -20.04
C GLN A 150 -5.86 8.39 -20.04
N VAL A 151 -6.66 7.33 -20.03
CA VAL A 151 -8.11 7.35 -19.86
C VAL A 151 -8.48 6.61 -18.58
N GLU A 152 -9.28 7.25 -17.73
CA GLU A 152 -9.82 6.66 -16.51
C GLU A 152 -11.14 5.94 -16.80
N ARG A 153 -11.26 4.70 -16.33
CA ARG A 153 -12.50 3.93 -16.31
C ARG A 153 -12.88 3.59 -14.88
N TYR A 154 -14.14 3.85 -14.54
CA TYR A 154 -14.67 3.58 -13.21
C TYR A 154 -15.67 2.43 -13.26
N THR A 155 -15.59 1.52 -12.30
CA THR A 155 -16.44 0.33 -12.24
C THR A 155 -16.80 0.06 -10.80
N ASP A 156 -18.08 -0.15 -10.53
CA ASP A 156 -18.55 -0.47 -9.19
C ASP A 156 -17.96 -1.81 -8.75
N LEU A 157 -17.42 -1.83 -7.53
CA LEU A 157 -16.92 -3.04 -6.91
C LEU A 157 -18.08 -3.99 -6.63
N ASN A 158 -17.96 -5.22 -7.12
CA ASN A 158 -18.87 -6.28 -6.74
C ASN A 158 -18.50 -6.80 -5.35
N MET A 159 -19.26 -6.40 -4.33
CA MET A 159 -19.01 -6.80 -2.94
C MET A 159 -19.01 -8.32 -2.73
N ASN A 160 -19.76 -9.08 -3.54
CA ASN A 160 -19.79 -10.55 -3.49
C ASN A 160 -18.47 -11.19 -3.95
N LEU A 161 -17.60 -10.43 -4.61
CA LEU A 161 -16.27 -10.84 -5.02
C LEU A 161 -15.19 -10.37 -4.03
N THR A 162 -15.55 -10.07 -2.79
CA THR A 162 -14.60 -9.67 -1.74
C THR A 162 -14.70 -10.63 -0.55
N CYS A 163 -13.70 -10.60 0.35
CA CYS A 163 -13.79 -11.31 1.63
C CYS A 163 -14.56 -10.49 2.70
N MET A 164 -15.23 -9.41 2.31
CA MET A 164 -15.91 -8.52 3.24
C MET A 164 -17.31 -9.02 3.58
N HIS A 165 -17.79 -8.64 4.76
CA HIS A 165 -19.17 -8.83 5.16
C HIS A 165 -19.69 -7.59 5.89
N LEU A 166 -21.01 -7.48 5.96
CA LEU A 166 -21.66 -6.40 6.71
C LEU A 166 -21.44 -6.61 8.20
N VAL A 167 -21.13 -5.53 8.90
CA VAL A 167 -21.21 -5.50 10.36
C VAL A 167 -22.68 -5.42 10.73
N LEU A 168 -23.10 -6.28 11.65
CA LEU A 168 -24.48 -6.32 12.14
C LEU A 168 -24.57 -5.70 13.52
N ASP A 169 -25.71 -5.10 13.84
CA ASP A 169 -26.07 -4.67 15.18
C ASP A 169 -26.57 -5.85 16.04
N ASP A 170 -26.88 -5.57 17.31
CA ASP A 170 -27.39 -6.56 18.27
C ASP A 170 -28.72 -7.20 17.86
N THR A 171 -29.42 -6.62 16.87
CA THR A 171 -30.69 -7.13 16.32
C THR A 171 -30.50 -7.99 15.08
N GLY A 172 -29.26 -8.11 14.58
CA GLY A 172 -28.93 -8.86 13.36
C GLY A 172 -29.15 -8.08 12.06
N HIS A 173 -29.41 -6.76 12.15
CA HIS A 173 -29.53 -5.89 10.98
C HIS A 173 -28.18 -5.20 10.68
N PRO A 174 -27.94 -4.74 9.44
CA PRO A 174 -26.72 -3.99 9.13
C PRO A 174 -26.56 -2.78 10.07
N LEU A 175 -25.37 -2.63 10.65
CA LEU A 175 -25.05 -1.49 11.50
C LEU A 175 -25.01 -0.21 10.66
N ILE A 176 -25.86 0.75 11.01
CA ILE A 176 -25.95 2.07 10.36
C ILE A 176 -25.65 3.16 11.39
N LEU A 177 -24.57 3.90 11.17
CA LEU A 177 -24.18 5.07 11.96
C LEU A 177 -24.81 6.33 11.36
N SER A 178 -24.90 7.40 12.16
CA SER A 178 -25.29 8.74 11.66
C SER A 178 -24.15 9.71 11.91
N VAL A 179 -23.76 10.45 10.86
CA VAL A 179 -22.70 11.45 10.90
C VAL A 179 -23.28 12.80 10.46
N PRO A 180 -23.25 13.84 11.32
CA PRO A 180 -23.71 15.18 10.96
C PRO A 180 -22.77 15.82 9.96
N ILE A 181 -23.30 16.20 8.80
CA ILE A 181 -22.57 16.90 7.74
C ILE A 181 -23.51 17.99 7.21
N GLU A 182 -23.04 19.23 7.22
CA GLU A 182 -23.86 20.40 6.89
C GLU A 182 -25.15 20.42 7.74
N ASP A 183 -26.32 20.44 7.12
CA ASP A 183 -27.64 20.52 7.75
C ASP A 183 -28.34 19.15 7.95
N ARG A 184 -27.65 18.04 7.66
CA ARG A 184 -28.25 16.71 7.62
C ARG A 184 -27.42 15.63 8.31
N GLN A 185 -28.06 14.49 8.55
CA GLN A 185 -27.47 13.31 9.16
C GLN A 185 -27.19 12.27 8.07
N VAL A 186 -25.94 12.18 7.63
CA VAL A 186 -25.51 11.20 6.63
C VAL A 186 -25.43 9.83 7.30
N LYS A 187 -26.14 8.85 6.72
CA LYS A 187 -26.17 7.46 7.18
C LYS A 187 -24.95 6.72 6.65
N VAL A 188 -24.29 5.94 7.50
CA VAL A 188 -23.05 5.26 7.16
C VAL A 188 -23.18 3.79 7.52
N ARG A 189 -23.21 2.93 6.50
CA ARG A 189 -23.16 1.48 6.64
C ARG A 189 -21.71 1.03 6.86
N VAL A 190 -21.54 -0.08 7.55
CA VAL A 190 -20.21 -0.56 7.94
C VAL A 190 -19.97 -1.95 7.37
N TRP A 191 -18.85 -2.08 6.65
CA TRP A 191 -18.30 -3.35 6.22
C TRP A 191 -17.09 -3.71 7.08
N VAL A 192 -16.80 -5.00 7.23
CA VAL A 192 -15.55 -5.48 7.79
C VAL A 192 -14.85 -6.39 6.78
N ALA A 193 -13.57 -6.11 6.56
CA ALA A 193 -12.62 -6.92 5.80
C ALA A 193 -11.65 -7.58 6.80
N PRO A 194 -11.76 -8.89 7.06
CA PRO A 194 -10.80 -9.57 7.93
C PRO A 194 -9.44 -9.69 7.23
N VAL A 195 -8.40 -9.07 7.77
CA VAL A 195 -7.01 -9.15 7.27
C VAL A 195 -6.21 -9.94 8.28
N GLY A 196 -6.25 -11.27 8.14
CA GLY A 196 -5.77 -12.18 9.17
C GLY A 196 -6.53 -11.95 10.48
N ARG A 197 -5.83 -11.59 11.55
CA ARG A 197 -6.37 -11.27 12.89
C ARG A 197 -6.72 -9.79 13.07
N THR A 198 -6.39 -8.94 12.10
CA THR A 198 -6.68 -7.50 12.16
C THR A 198 -7.96 -7.21 11.38
N PRO A 199 -9.04 -6.78 12.04
CA PRO A 199 -10.23 -6.33 11.35
C PRO A 199 -9.99 -4.95 10.73
N LEU A 200 -10.30 -4.80 9.43
CA LEU A 200 -10.38 -3.53 8.74
C LEU A 200 -11.86 -3.17 8.53
N TYR A 201 -12.33 -2.16 9.25
CA TYR A 201 -13.68 -1.63 9.05
C TYR A 201 -13.70 -0.52 8.00
N LEU A 202 -14.68 -0.58 7.12
CA LEU A 202 -14.83 0.34 5.99
C LEU A 202 -16.21 0.99 6.05
N LEU A 203 -16.20 2.33 6.11
CA LEU A 203 -17.38 3.17 6.20
C LEU A 203 -17.94 3.46 4.80
N ASP A 204 -19.24 3.23 4.61
CA ASP A 204 -19.93 3.25 3.31
C ASP A 204 -21.16 4.17 3.37
N THR A 205 -21.14 5.24 2.58
CA THR A 205 -22.25 6.18 2.41
C THR A 205 -23.18 5.80 1.23
N GLY A 206 -22.81 4.78 0.43
CA GLY A 206 -23.50 4.35 -0.77
C GLY A 206 -24.80 3.56 -0.52
N ILE A 207 -25.68 4.10 0.31
CA ILE A 207 -26.96 3.50 0.72
C ILE A 207 -28.15 4.38 0.36
N ASP A 208 -29.33 3.78 0.20
CA ASP A 208 -30.50 4.45 -0.35
C ASP A 208 -31.11 5.51 0.58
N GLU A 209 -30.83 5.41 1.88
CA GLU A 209 -31.25 6.34 2.92
C GLU A 209 -30.59 7.72 2.80
N ASN A 210 -29.47 7.81 2.07
CA ASN A 210 -28.77 9.06 1.81
C ASN A 210 -29.27 9.75 0.53
N LEU A 211 -29.13 11.07 0.50
CA LEU A 211 -29.27 11.85 -0.73
C LEU A 211 -28.25 11.36 -1.76
N GLU A 212 -28.61 11.44 -3.05
CA GLU A 212 -27.76 10.95 -4.14
C GLU A 212 -26.33 11.52 -4.07
N MET A 213 -26.18 12.81 -3.77
CA MET A 213 -24.87 13.46 -3.62
C MET A 213 -24.04 12.91 -2.45
N ASP A 214 -24.67 12.54 -1.34
CA ASP A 214 -23.96 12.05 -0.15
C ASP A 214 -23.50 10.60 -0.35
N ARG A 215 -24.20 9.82 -1.18
CA ARG A 215 -23.77 8.47 -1.58
C ARG A 215 -22.42 8.46 -2.28
N TRP A 216 -22.05 9.58 -2.93
CA TRP A 216 -20.79 9.75 -3.63
C TRP A 216 -19.64 10.19 -2.73
N ILE A 217 -19.88 10.48 -1.44
CA ILE A 217 -18.81 10.74 -0.47
C ILE A 217 -17.84 9.55 -0.48
N THR A 218 -18.34 8.32 -0.43
CA THR A 218 -17.52 7.09 -0.55
C THR A 218 -17.55 6.52 -1.97
N GLY A 219 -17.70 7.37 -2.99
CA GLY A 219 -17.73 6.95 -4.38
C GLY A 219 -16.35 6.58 -4.93
N HIS A 220 -15.44 7.56 -4.94
CA HIS A 220 -14.09 7.42 -5.51
C HIS A 220 -13.02 7.76 -4.46
N LEU A 221 -11.93 7.00 -4.47
CA LEU A 221 -10.71 7.37 -3.74
C LEU A 221 -10.05 8.57 -4.43
N TYR A 222 -9.80 9.65 -3.68
CA TYR A 222 -9.23 10.90 -4.20
C TYR A 222 -9.97 11.47 -5.43
N GLY A 223 -11.26 11.13 -5.60
CA GLY A 223 -12.13 11.76 -6.60
C GLY A 223 -12.87 12.96 -6.02
N GLY A 224 -13.76 13.54 -6.83
CA GLY A 224 -14.53 14.71 -6.44
C GLY A 224 -13.67 15.97 -6.30
N ASP A 225 -14.20 16.97 -5.63
CA ASP A 225 -13.55 18.26 -5.36
C ASP A 225 -13.23 18.42 -3.87
N GLN A 226 -12.85 19.63 -3.45
CA GLN A 226 -12.58 19.94 -2.05
C GLN A 226 -13.80 19.70 -1.15
N ASP A 227 -15.02 19.88 -1.66
CA ASP A 227 -16.26 19.61 -0.91
C ASP A 227 -16.45 18.10 -0.67
N THR A 228 -16.23 17.26 -1.69
CA THR A 228 -16.23 15.81 -1.51
C THR A 228 -15.16 15.38 -0.52
N ARG A 229 -13.97 15.99 -0.61
CA ARG A 229 -12.81 15.63 0.20
C ARG A 229 -13.01 15.90 1.69
N ILE A 230 -13.48 17.10 2.07
CA ILE A 230 -13.75 17.39 3.49
C ILE A 230 -14.82 16.45 4.05
N LYS A 231 -15.85 16.10 3.27
CA LYS A 231 -16.91 15.17 3.68
C LYS A 231 -16.39 13.74 3.88
N GLN A 232 -15.46 13.28 3.02
CA GLN A 232 -14.75 12.01 3.22
C GLN A 232 -13.99 11.99 4.55
N GLU A 233 -13.27 13.07 4.86
CA GLU A 233 -12.49 13.18 6.09
C GLU A 233 -13.39 13.25 7.33
N ILE A 234 -14.56 13.88 7.24
CA ILE A 234 -15.57 13.88 8.31
C ILE A 234 -16.10 12.46 8.53
N VAL A 235 -16.48 11.73 7.47
CA VAL A 235 -16.95 10.34 7.61
C VAL A 235 -15.84 9.47 8.20
N LEU A 236 -14.60 9.57 7.70
CA LEU A 236 -13.47 8.79 8.20
C LEU A 236 -13.17 9.08 9.67
N GLY A 237 -13.06 10.36 10.04
CA GLY A 237 -12.70 10.79 11.38
C GLY A 237 -13.84 10.62 12.39
N ILE A 238 -14.94 11.35 12.20
CA ILE A 238 -16.09 11.35 13.11
C ILE A 238 -16.81 10.00 13.05
N GLY A 239 -17.16 9.54 11.85
CA GLY A 239 -17.85 8.26 11.67
C GLY A 239 -17.04 7.07 12.19
N GLY A 240 -15.71 7.10 12.01
CA GLY A 240 -14.84 6.03 12.50
C GLY A 240 -14.74 5.97 14.03
N VAL A 241 -14.74 7.11 14.73
CA VAL A 241 -14.80 7.11 16.21
C VAL A 241 -16.16 6.65 16.71
N ARG A 242 -17.26 7.05 16.06
CA ARG A 242 -18.61 6.56 16.38
C ARG A 242 -18.74 5.05 16.17
N LEU A 243 -18.11 4.51 15.14
CA LEU A 243 -18.03 3.06 14.93
C LEU A 243 -17.38 2.36 16.12
N LEU A 244 -16.22 2.83 16.55
CA LEU A 244 -15.50 2.22 17.68
C LEU A 244 -16.35 2.22 18.96
N THR A 245 -17.12 3.28 19.20
CA THR A 245 -18.08 3.37 20.30
C THR A 245 -19.24 2.39 20.13
N ALA A 246 -19.83 2.30 18.93
CA ALA A 246 -20.93 1.37 18.65
C ALA A 246 -20.52 -0.09 18.82
N LEU A 247 -19.26 -0.42 18.50
CA LEU A 247 -18.68 -1.75 18.72
C LEU A 247 -18.23 -1.99 20.17
N GLY A 248 -18.29 -0.98 21.04
CA GLY A 248 -17.84 -1.10 22.43
C GLY A 248 -16.33 -1.32 22.60
N LEU A 249 -15.50 -0.89 21.65
CA LEU A 249 -14.06 -1.16 21.67
C LEU A 249 -13.32 -0.19 22.62
N PRO A 250 -12.49 -0.68 23.56
CA PRO A 250 -11.79 0.15 24.54
C PRO A 250 -10.49 0.73 24.00
N ILE A 251 -10.60 1.59 22.98
CA ILE A 251 -9.43 2.17 22.32
C ILE A 251 -8.70 3.18 23.21
N GLU A 252 -7.38 2.99 23.28
CA GLU A 252 -6.45 3.82 24.05
C GLU A 252 -5.52 4.64 23.15
N VAL A 253 -5.22 4.13 21.95
CA VAL A 253 -4.35 4.79 20.98
C VAL A 253 -5.08 4.96 19.66
N PHE A 254 -5.20 6.20 19.21
CA PHE A 254 -5.74 6.58 17.90
C PHE A 254 -4.58 7.04 17.02
N HIS A 255 -4.26 6.25 16.00
CA HIS A 255 -3.20 6.56 15.06
C HIS A 255 -3.81 7.14 13.77
N MET A 256 -3.50 8.41 13.51
CA MET A 256 -3.79 9.10 12.25
C MET A 256 -2.65 8.89 11.24
N ASN A 257 -2.92 8.10 10.19
CA ASN A 257 -2.00 7.89 9.08
C ASN A 257 -2.21 8.98 8.01
N GLU A 258 -1.42 10.06 8.09
CA GLU A 258 -1.64 11.35 7.43
C GLU A 258 -2.86 12.13 7.97
N GLY A 259 -2.99 13.42 7.60
CA GLY A 259 -4.00 14.34 8.14
C GLY A 259 -5.46 13.98 7.84
N HIS A 260 -5.72 13.04 6.92
CA HIS A 260 -7.07 12.72 6.42
C HIS A 260 -8.08 12.29 7.49
N ALA A 261 -7.59 11.78 8.63
CA ALA A 261 -8.44 11.31 9.72
C ALA A 261 -8.51 12.32 10.89
N ALA A 262 -7.95 13.52 10.75
CA ALA A 262 -7.75 14.44 11.88
C ALA A 262 -9.05 14.86 12.57
N PHE A 263 -10.19 14.84 11.87
CA PHE A 263 -11.50 15.09 12.48
C PHE A 263 -11.91 14.06 13.54
N LEU A 264 -11.24 12.89 13.63
CA LEU A 264 -11.43 11.95 14.75
C LEU A 264 -11.19 12.63 16.10
N THR A 265 -10.28 13.59 16.15
CA THR A 265 -9.94 14.32 17.38
C THR A 265 -11.10 15.19 17.86
N LEU A 266 -11.93 15.69 16.95
CA LEU A 266 -13.14 16.46 17.29
C LEU A 266 -14.22 15.55 17.89
N GLU A 267 -14.40 14.33 17.39
CA GLU A 267 -15.36 13.38 17.97
C GLU A 267 -14.88 12.86 19.33
N LEU A 268 -13.56 12.69 19.53
CA LEU A 268 -13.02 12.38 20.86
C LEU A 268 -13.24 13.52 21.86
N LEU A 269 -13.09 14.78 21.43
CA LEU A 269 -13.44 15.94 22.25
C LEU A 269 -14.93 15.94 22.60
N ASN A 270 -15.79 15.71 21.61
CA ASN A 270 -17.24 15.61 21.79
C ASN A 270 -17.61 14.59 22.87
N GLN A 271 -17.07 13.37 22.78
CA GLN A 271 -17.33 12.31 23.76
C GLN A 271 -16.90 12.70 25.19
N LYS A 272 -15.75 13.36 25.34
CA LYS A 272 -15.27 13.83 26.64
C LYS A 272 -16.12 14.96 27.20
N MET A 273 -16.51 15.92 26.36
CA MET A 273 -17.35 17.04 26.76
C MET A 273 -18.76 16.58 27.13
N HIS A 274 -19.34 15.62 26.40
CA HIS A 274 -20.60 14.99 26.78
C HIS A 274 -20.53 14.22 28.11
N ALA A 275 -19.35 13.68 28.46
CA ALA A 275 -19.10 13.10 29.78
C ALA A 275 -18.88 14.14 30.90
N GLY A 276 -19.05 15.44 30.61
CA GLY A 276 -18.94 16.53 31.57
C GLY A 276 -17.52 17.08 31.77
N VAL A 277 -16.55 16.69 30.93
CA VAL A 277 -15.17 17.20 31.02
C VAL A 277 -15.08 18.55 30.32
N ALA A 278 -14.53 19.56 31.00
CA ALA A 278 -14.31 20.88 30.41
C ALA A 278 -13.37 20.82 29.19
N PHE A 279 -13.61 21.67 28.19
CA PHE A 279 -12.90 21.66 26.90
C PHE A 279 -11.36 21.59 27.02
N GLU A 280 -10.74 22.45 27.82
CA GLU A 280 -9.27 22.46 28.00
C GLU A 280 -8.74 21.15 28.58
N GLN A 281 -9.48 20.56 29.53
CA GLN A 281 -9.12 19.27 30.13
C GLN A 281 -9.36 18.12 29.14
N ALA A 282 -10.47 18.15 28.39
CA ALA A 282 -10.77 17.18 27.34
C ALA A 282 -9.67 17.17 26.27
N LYS A 283 -9.20 18.35 25.85
CA LYS A 283 -8.07 18.52 24.92
C LYS A 283 -6.79 17.86 25.43
N ILE A 284 -6.45 18.05 26.70
CA ILE A 284 -5.28 17.38 27.32
C ILE A 284 -5.46 15.86 27.32
N GLU A 285 -6.65 15.36 27.64
CA GLU A 285 -6.92 13.93 27.71
C GLU A 285 -6.89 13.24 26.35
N ILE A 286 -7.53 13.81 25.33
CA ILE A 286 -7.55 13.21 24.00
C ILE A 286 -6.19 13.29 23.31
N THR A 287 -5.41 14.35 23.59
CA THR A 287 -4.04 14.49 23.09
C THR A 287 -3.17 13.31 23.54
N LYS A 288 -3.34 12.84 24.78
CA LYS A 288 -2.61 11.66 25.30
C LYS A 288 -2.94 10.36 24.54
N LYS A 289 -4.11 10.28 23.90
CA LYS A 289 -4.55 9.10 23.15
C LYS A 289 -4.16 9.15 21.67
N CYS A 290 -3.89 10.32 21.11
CA CYS A 290 -3.68 10.48 19.67
C CYS A 290 -2.20 10.50 19.29
N VAL A 291 -1.86 9.82 18.19
CA VAL A 291 -0.53 9.83 17.56
C VAL A 291 -0.68 10.09 16.06
N PHE A 292 0.27 10.81 15.47
CA PHE A 292 0.20 11.26 14.09
C PHE A 292 1.44 10.85 13.28
N THR A 293 1.22 10.30 12.09
CA THR A 293 2.31 10.05 11.12
C THR A 293 2.14 10.94 9.90
N THR A 294 3.20 11.66 9.52
CA THR A 294 3.26 12.44 8.27
C THR A 294 4.03 11.69 7.19
N HIS A 295 3.49 11.67 5.97
CA HIS A 295 4.10 11.04 4.79
C HIS A 295 4.53 12.06 3.73
N THR A 296 4.24 13.33 3.97
CA THR A 296 4.28 14.38 2.97
C THR A 296 5.54 15.24 3.10
N PRO A 297 6.43 15.27 2.09
CA PRO A 297 7.68 16.03 2.17
C PRO A 297 7.54 17.50 1.77
N VAL A 298 6.35 17.92 1.30
CA VAL A 298 6.10 19.28 0.76
C VAL A 298 4.83 19.91 1.32
N PRO A 299 4.82 21.23 1.63
CA PRO A 299 3.64 21.91 2.17
C PRO A 299 2.37 21.73 1.31
N ALA A 300 2.52 21.75 -0.02
CA ALA A 300 1.40 21.63 -0.96
C ALA A 300 0.73 20.24 -0.97
N GLY A 301 1.33 19.22 -0.34
CA GLY A 301 0.73 17.89 -0.22
C GLY A 301 -0.13 17.69 1.03
N HIS A 302 -0.13 18.66 1.95
CA HIS A 302 -0.95 18.61 3.16
C HIS A 302 -2.35 19.15 2.87
N ASP A 303 -3.37 18.35 3.17
CA ASP A 303 -4.77 18.75 2.99
C ASP A 303 -5.09 19.96 3.88
N ALA A 304 -5.63 21.00 3.26
CA ALA A 304 -6.07 22.22 3.93
C ALA A 304 -7.32 22.78 3.26
N PHE A 305 -8.30 23.19 4.05
CA PHE A 305 -9.60 23.69 3.56
C PHE A 305 -9.77 25.17 3.84
N GLU A 306 -10.57 25.84 3.01
CA GLU A 306 -11.03 27.21 3.32
C GLU A 306 -11.90 27.19 4.58
N PHE A 307 -11.74 28.20 5.46
CA PHE A 307 -12.47 28.22 6.73
C PHE A 307 -13.98 28.22 6.55
N GLU A 308 -14.50 28.89 5.52
CA GLU A 308 -15.92 28.90 5.18
C GLU A 308 -16.45 27.48 4.89
N MET A 309 -15.66 26.65 4.21
CA MET A 309 -16.02 25.27 3.91
C MET A 309 -16.09 24.41 5.17
N VAL A 310 -15.12 24.58 6.08
CA VAL A 310 -15.12 23.87 7.38
C VAL A 310 -16.32 24.26 8.22
N VAL A 311 -16.61 25.57 8.31
CA VAL A 311 -17.80 26.06 9.00
C VAL A 311 -19.04 25.46 8.37
N ARG A 312 -19.23 25.59 7.06
CA ARG A 312 -20.41 25.03 6.36
C ARG A 312 -20.61 23.54 6.68
N CYS A 313 -19.55 22.73 6.60
CA CYS A 313 -19.66 21.29 6.77
C CYS A 313 -19.85 20.85 8.23
N LEU A 314 -19.32 21.60 9.20
CA LEU A 314 -19.31 21.21 10.62
C LEU A 314 -20.19 22.09 11.51
N ASP A 315 -20.87 23.14 11.04
CA ASP A 315 -21.52 24.10 11.94
C ASP A 315 -22.63 23.48 12.79
N ASN A 316 -23.44 22.60 12.20
CA ASN A 316 -24.47 21.87 12.93
C ASN A 316 -23.82 20.98 14.00
N TYR A 317 -22.89 20.10 13.61
CA TYR A 317 -22.11 19.26 14.54
C TYR A 317 -21.45 20.07 15.67
N ARG A 318 -20.81 21.19 15.31
CA ARG A 318 -20.11 22.09 16.24
C ARG A 318 -21.08 22.69 17.25
N SER A 319 -22.25 23.14 16.80
CA SER A 319 -23.20 23.88 17.64
C SER A 319 -24.12 22.96 18.46
N SER A 320 -24.57 21.85 17.90
CA SER A 320 -25.54 20.96 18.53
C SER A 320 -24.92 19.82 19.34
N GLU A 321 -23.70 19.40 19.02
CA GLU A 321 -23.04 18.24 19.65
C GLU A 321 -21.76 18.68 20.38
N LEU A 322 -20.74 19.14 19.64
CA LEU A 322 -19.42 19.45 20.22
C LEU A 322 -19.43 20.65 21.18
N GLY A 323 -20.24 21.68 20.91
CA GLY A 323 -20.47 22.80 21.82
C GLY A 323 -19.32 23.81 21.97
N ILE A 324 -18.43 23.95 20.98
CA ILE A 324 -17.31 24.91 21.03
C ILE A 324 -17.55 26.17 20.17
N PRO A 325 -16.97 27.33 20.54
CA PRO A 325 -16.97 28.52 19.68
C PRO A 325 -16.35 28.23 18.31
N GLN A 326 -16.87 28.87 17.26
CA GLN A 326 -16.29 28.75 15.91
C GLN A 326 -14.81 29.16 15.87
N SER A 327 -14.43 30.20 16.62
CA SER A 327 -13.05 30.63 16.73
C SER A 327 -12.13 29.55 17.28
N GLU A 328 -12.60 28.77 18.25
CA GLU A 328 -11.83 27.64 18.82
C GLU A 328 -11.66 26.53 17.78
N LEU A 329 -12.74 26.15 17.08
CA LEU A 329 -12.66 25.17 16.00
C LEU A 329 -11.59 25.57 14.97
N LEU A 330 -11.71 26.78 14.43
CA LEU A 330 -10.80 27.25 13.38
C LEU A 330 -9.35 27.37 13.87
N PHE A 331 -9.14 27.76 15.13
CA PHE A 331 -7.81 27.85 15.73
C PHE A 331 -7.10 26.50 15.83
N LEU A 332 -7.84 25.40 16.06
CA LEU A 332 -7.26 24.04 16.09
C LEU A 332 -6.59 23.66 14.75
N GLY A 333 -7.15 24.12 13.62
CA GLY A 333 -6.62 23.88 12.27
C GLY A 333 -5.53 24.86 11.81
N GLY A 334 -5.07 25.79 12.66
CA GLY A 334 -4.00 26.73 12.32
C GLY A 334 -4.47 28.06 11.72
N ARG A 335 -3.59 28.74 10.97
CA ARG A 335 -3.82 30.11 10.44
C ARG A 335 -3.91 30.10 8.90
N GLY A 336 -4.72 31.01 8.35
CA GLY A 336 -4.88 31.22 6.91
C GLY A 336 -5.88 30.27 6.27
N ARG A 337 -5.62 28.96 6.36
CA ARG A 337 -6.54 27.87 5.97
C ARG A 337 -6.61 26.86 7.11
N PHE A 338 -7.66 26.03 7.12
CA PHE A 338 -7.79 24.94 8.07
C PHE A 338 -6.92 23.76 7.62
N SER A 339 -5.72 23.64 8.20
CA SER A 339 -4.80 22.55 7.91
C SER A 339 -5.14 21.32 8.73
N MET A 340 -5.34 20.20 8.05
CA MET A 340 -5.62 18.91 8.69
C MET A 340 -4.40 18.37 9.42
N THR A 341 -3.20 18.66 8.92
CA THR A 341 -1.95 18.34 9.60
C THR A 341 -1.76 19.16 10.87
N GLU A 342 -2.08 20.46 10.86
CA GLU A 342 -2.04 21.26 12.10
C GLU A 342 -3.09 20.78 13.11
N LEU A 343 -4.31 20.43 12.68
CA LEU A 343 -5.31 19.82 13.56
C LEU A 343 -4.77 18.54 14.22
N ALA A 344 -4.21 17.63 13.43
CA ALA A 344 -3.64 16.37 13.93
C ALA A 344 -2.46 16.62 14.89
N LEU A 345 -1.52 17.49 14.52
CA LEU A 345 -0.37 17.86 15.35
C LEU A 345 -0.79 18.54 16.65
N ASN A 346 -1.83 19.38 16.61
CA ASN A 346 -2.30 20.12 17.75
C ASN A 346 -2.97 19.26 18.82
N LEU A 347 -3.52 18.12 18.42
CA LEU A 347 -4.27 17.21 19.27
C LEU A 347 -3.64 15.81 19.37
N SER A 348 -2.32 15.70 19.14
CA SER A 348 -1.55 14.44 19.31
C SER A 348 -0.39 14.60 20.28
N ARG A 349 -0.13 13.56 21.09
CA ARG A 349 1.02 13.53 22.01
C ARG A 349 2.35 13.28 21.33
N SER A 350 2.35 12.64 20.16
CA SER A 350 3.55 12.37 19.38
C SER A 350 3.26 12.45 17.90
N ALA A 351 4.27 12.88 17.15
CA ALA A 351 4.28 12.91 15.70
C ALA A 351 5.56 12.27 15.17
N ASN A 352 5.47 11.50 14.09
CA ASN A 352 6.62 10.91 13.44
C ASN A 352 6.59 11.03 11.92
N ALA A 353 7.78 11.14 11.34
CA ALA A 353 8.06 10.96 9.93
C ALA A 353 8.28 9.47 9.61
N VAL A 354 8.49 9.19 8.31
CA VAL A 354 8.51 7.83 7.73
C VAL A 354 9.88 7.36 7.25
N ALA A 355 10.89 8.19 7.48
CA ALA A 355 12.31 7.98 7.17
C ALA A 355 13.12 8.99 7.97
N MET A 356 14.40 8.72 8.19
CA MET A 356 15.28 9.62 8.94
C MET A 356 15.37 11.00 8.28
N LYS A 357 15.64 11.04 6.96
CA LYS A 357 15.73 12.29 6.21
C LYS A 357 14.41 13.06 6.16
N HIS A 358 13.29 12.33 6.06
CA HIS A 358 11.96 12.93 6.13
C HIS A 358 11.67 13.56 7.49
N GLY A 359 12.22 13.00 8.58
CA GLY A 359 12.16 13.62 9.91
C GLY A 359 12.76 15.02 9.93
N GLU A 360 13.93 15.21 9.31
CA GLU A 360 14.55 16.54 9.18
C GLU A 360 13.68 17.50 8.36
N VAL A 361 13.13 17.05 7.23
CA VAL A 361 12.28 17.87 6.36
C VAL A 361 10.99 18.27 7.08
N SER A 362 10.33 17.32 7.74
CA SER A 362 9.11 17.56 8.51
C SER A 362 9.35 18.51 9.68
N GLN A 363 10.47 18.34 10.40
CA GLN A 363 10.83 19.20 11.52
C GLN A 363 11.06 20.66 11.10
N ARG A 364 11.56 20.90 9.88
CA ARG A 364 11.68 22.26 9.30
C ARG A 364 10.32 22.83 8.90
N MET A 365 9.40 21.98 8.44
CA MET A 365 8.04 22.40 8.05
C MET A 365 7.19 22.78 9.26
N PHE A 366 7.33 22.06 10.38
CA PHE A 366 6.57 22.27 11.62
C PHE A 366 7.51 22.50 12.81
N PRO A 367 8.21 23.65 12.87
CA PRO A 367 9.26 23.92 13.86
C PRO A 367 8.76 23.99 15.31
N HIS A 368 7.45 24.20 15.50
CA HIS A 368 6.79 24.27 16.81
C HIS A 368 6.44 22.90 17.41
N ARG A 369 6.70 21.80 16.69
CA ARG A 369 6.38 20.44 17.12
C ARG A 369 7.61 19.55 17.05
N GLN A 370 7.81 18.71 18.06
CA GLN A 370 8.84 17.68 17.99
C GLN A 370 8.36 16.55 17.09
N ILE A 371 9.11 16.29 16.01
CA ILE A 371 8.80 15.21 15.06
C ILE A 371 9.95 14.19 15.09
N THR A 372 9.63 12.96 15.47
CA THR A 372 10.57 11.82 15.41
C THR A 372 10.45 11.12 14.06
N TYR A 373 10.94 9.88 13.93
CA TYR A 373 10.72 9.07 12.74
C TYR A 373 10.58 7.59 13.09
N VAL A 374 9.83 6.87 12.26
CA VAL A 374 9.83 5.41 12.17
C VAL A 374 10.01 5.08 10.70
N THR A 375 11.13 4.46 10.33
CA THR A 375 11.44 4.16 8.93
C THR A 375 10.42 3.18 8.37
N ASN A 376 9.86 3.45 7.19
CA ASN A 376 8.91 2.53 6.56
C ASN A 376 9.54 1.14 6.31
N GLY A 377 8.68 0.16 6.07
CA GLY A 377 9.05 -1.16 5.60
C GLY A 377 8.00 -1.75 4.70
N ILE A 378 8.20 -3.00 4.29
CA ILE A 378 7.26 -3.77 3.47
C ILE A 378 6.84 -5.06 4.17
N HIS A 379 5.66 -5.59 3.84
CA HIS A 379 5.28 -6.91 4.34
C HIS A 379 5.99 -7.98 3.50
N HIS A 380 7.06 -8.58 4.03
CA HIS A 380 7.95 -9.46 3.27
C HIS A 380 7.19 -10.63 2.62
N LEU A 381 6.23 -11.24 3.32
CA LEU A 381 5.43 -12.35 2.76
C LEU A 381 4.46 -11.91 1.63
N THR A 382 4.06 -10.63 1.57
CA THR A 382 3.24 -10.12 0.45
C THR A 382 4.06 -9.98 -0.83
N TRP A 383 5.34 -9.59 -0.70
CA TRP A 383 6.13 -9.04 -1.80
C TRP A 383 7.25 -9.95 -2.30
N VAL A 384 7.59 -10.99 -1.55
CA VAL A 384 8.49 -12.04 -2.03
C VAL A 384 7.83 -12.80 -3.19
N SER A 385 8.62 -13.16 -4.20
CA SER A 385 8.17 -14.02 -5.30
C SER A 385 8.13 -15.49 -4.88
N PRO A 386 7.24 -16.31 -5.45
CA PRO A 386 7.21 -17.76 -5.17
C PRO A 386 8.57 -18.45 -5.35
N GLU A 387 9.35 -18.01 -6.34
CA GLU A 387 10.69 -18.53 -6.62
C GLU A 387 11.68 -18.23 -5.49
N MET A 388 11.68 -16.98 -5.00
CA MET A 388 12.53 -16.58 -3.89
C MET A 388 12.08 -17.20 -2.57
N THR A 389 10.76 -17.33 -2.37
CA THR A 389 10.18 -18.01 -1.21
C THR A 389 10.74 -19.42 -1.04
N GLN A 390 10.74 -20.23 -2.11
CA GLN A 390 11.28 -21.59 -2.04
C GLN A 390 12.76 -21.59 -1.65
N LEU A 391 13.56 -20.74 -2.28
CA LEU A 391 14.99 -20.63 -1.99
C LEU A 391 15.26 -20.20 -0.54
N LEU A 392 14.48 -19.25 -0.04
CA LEU A 392 14.60 -18.75 1.34
C LEU A 392 14.13 -19.78 2.37
N ASP A 393 13.07 -20.53 2.10
CA ASP A 393 12.59 -21.61 2.97
C ASP A 393 13.67 -22.71 3.13
N GLU A 394 14.40 -23.02 2.06
CA GLU A 394 15.48 -24.03 2.07
C GLU A 394 16.78 -23.52 2.73
N THR A 395 17.12 -22.25 2.55
CA THR A 395 18.44 -21.71 2.93
C THR A 395 18.43 -20.95 4.26
N LEU A 396 17.34 -20.25 4.57
CA LEU A 396 17.23 -19.32 5.70
C LEU A 396 15.99 -19.66 6.56
N PRO A 397 15.93 -20.84 7.19
CA PRO A 397 14.77 -21.26 7.96
C PRO A 397 14.41 -20.23 9.05
N GLY A 398 13.11 -19.97 9.22
CA GLY A 398 12.58 -18.97 10.16
C GLY A 398 12.46 -17.54 9.62
N TRP A 399 12.89 -17.28 8.37
CA TRP A 399 12.81 -15.93 7.78
C TRP A 399 11.38 -15.39 7.67
N ARG A 400 10.36 -16.28 7.62
CA ARG A 400 8.95 -15.92 7.54
C ARG A 400 8.47 -15.25 8.83
N GLU A 401 8.91 -15.78 9.98
CA GLU A 401 8.58 -15.29 11.32
C GLU A 401 9.54 -14.18 11.77
N GLU A 402 10.81 -14.28 11.39
CA GLU A 402 11.87 -13.34 11.79
C GLU A 402 12.61 -12.77 10.55
N PRO A 403 12.07 -11.71 9.90
CA PRO A 403 12.65 -11.16 8.67
C PRO A 403 14.09 -10.66 8.79
N LYS A 404 14.57 -10.40 10.02
CA LYS A 404 15.97 -10.05 10.30
C LYS A 404 16.95 -11.13 9.83
N ILE A 405 16.52 -12.39 9.72
CA ILE A 405 17.33 -13.51 9.22
C ILE A 405 17.77 -13.29 7.77
N LEU A 406 17.02 -12.49 6.98
CA LEU A 406 17.40 -12.11 5.61
C LEU A 406 18.79 -11.44 5.55
N ALA A 407 19.30 -10.89 6.65
CA ALA A 407 20.66 -10.33 6.70
C ALA A 407 21.75 -11.37 6.36
N GLY A 408 21.45 -12.67 6.52
CA GLY A 408 22.31 -13.80 6.12
C GLY A 408 22.20 -14.20 4.65
N ALA A 409 21.69 -13.33 3.76
CA ALA A 409 21.52 -13.64 2.34
C ALA A 409 22.83 -13.94 1.58
N ASP A 410 24.00 -13.68 2.17
CA ASP A 410 25.29 -14.11 1.64
C ASP A 410 25.38 -15.65 1.51
N GLN A 411 24.64 -16.38 2.35
CA GLN A 411 24.54 -17.84 2.35
C GLN A 411 23.74 -18.40 1.16
N LEU A 412 22.97 -17.58 0.43
CA LEU A 412 22.18 -18.02 -0.71
C LEU A 412 23.09 -18.67 -1.78
N PRO A 413 22.82 -19.92 -2.19
CA PRO A 413 23.63 -20.55 -3.24
C PRO A 413 23.46 -19.85 -4.60
N ASN A 414 24.57 -19.59 -5.29
CA ASN A 414 24.60 -18.81 -6.54
C ASN A 414 23.69 -19.39 -7.64
N ALA A 415 23.75 -20.70 -7.89
CA ALA A 415 22.97 -21.32 -8.95
C ALA A 415 21.46 -21.33 -8.67
N PRO A 416 20.98 -21.73 -7.47
CA PRO A 416 19.59 -21.54 -7.06
C PRO A 416 19.08 -20.09 -7.12
N LEU A 417 19.87 -19.11 -6.68
CA LEU A 417 19.50 -17.69 -6.78
C LEU A 417 19.34 -17.24 -8.24
N ALA A 418 20.30 -17.59 -9.10
CA ALA A 418 20.22 -17.30 -10.53
C ALA A 418 19.00 -17.97 -11.18
N HIS A 419 18.68 -19.20 -10.77
CA HIS A 419 17.52 -19.93 -11.26
C HIS A 419 16.21 -19.26 -10.84
N ALA A 420 16.06 -18.93 -9.56
CA ALA A 420 14.87 -18.26 -9.02
C ALA A 420 14.59 -16.95 -9.78
N HIS A 421 15.61 -16.09 -9.94
CA HIS A 421 15.50 -14.86 -10.72
C HIS A 421 15.16 -15.11 -12.20
N SER A 422 15.82 -16.09 -12.83
CA SER A 422 15.55 -16.44 -14.23
C SER A 422 14.09 -16.84 -14.48
N GLN A 423 13.47 -17.57 -13.54
CA GLN A 423 12.05 -17.95 -13.65
C GLN A 423 11.12 -16.73 -13.50
N ALA A 424 11.36 -15.88 -12.50
CA ALA A 424 10.58 -14.66 -12.32
C ALA A 424 10.69 -13.72 -13.54
N LYS A 425 11.90 -13.57 -14.10
CA LYS A 425 12.15 -12.78 -15.32
C LYS A 425 11.48 -13.35 -16.56
N LYS A 426 11.48 -14.68 -16.73
CA LYS A 426 10.75 -15.35 -17.83
C LYS A 426 9.24 -15.11 -17.71
N ARG A 427 8.69 -15.17 -16.50
CA ARG A 427 7.27 -14.89 -16.25
C ARG A 427 6.91 -13.45 -16.62
N LEU A 428 7.71 -12.46 -16.19
CA LEU A 428 7.52 -11.06 -16.60
C LEU A 428 7.61 -10.88 -18.12
N THR A 429 8.63 -11.48 -18.74
CA THR A 429 8.85 -11.37 -20.19
C THR A 429 7.69 -11.99 -20.97
N HIS A 430 7.19 -13.15 -20.54
CA HIS A 430 6.02 -13.79 -21.13
C HIS A 430 4.77 -12.91 -20.97
N PHE A 431 4.54 -12.38 -19.76
CA PHE A 431 3.44 -11.45 -19.49
C PHE A 431 3.49 -10.25 -20.45
N ILE A 432 4.64 -9.57 -20.58
CA ILE A 432 4.80 -8.43 -21.48
C ILE A 432 4.52 -8.82 -22.94
N ASN A 433 5.14 -9.88 -23.44
CA ASN A 433 5.04 -10.26 -24.85
C ASN A 433 3.65 -10.79 -25.25
N VAL A 434 2.86 -11.31 -24.29
CA VAL A 434 1.47 -11.72 -24.53
C VAL A 434 0.51 -10.53 -24.49
N HIS A 435 0.71 -9.59 -23.56
CA HIS A 435 -0.22 -8.47 -23.35
C HIS A 435 0.07 -7.27 -24.24
N VAL A 436 1.30 -7.14 -24.74
CA VAL A 436 1.71 -6.07 -25.65
C VAL A 436 2.38 -6.68 -26.87
N SER A 437 1.66 -6.71 -27.99
CA SER A 437 2.07 -7.41 -29.21
C SER A 437 3.38 -6.86 -29.79
N ASN A 438 4.24 -7.76 -30.26
CA ASN A 438 5.41 -7.48 -31.13
C ASN A 438 6.56 -6.62 -30.56
N ILE A 439 6.72 -6.47 -29.24
CA ILE A 439 7.87 -5.74 -28.67
C ILE A 439 9.16 -6.58 -28.63
N GLY A 440 9.04 -7.90 -28.48
CA GLY A 440 10.20 -8.82 -28.52
C GLY A 440 11.13 -8.70 -27.31
N PHE A 441 10.55 -8.59 -26.11
CA PHE A 441 11.32 -8.65 -24.86
C PHE A 441 12.03 -9.99 -24.73
N ASP A 442 13.28 -9.97 -24.28
CA ASP A 442 14.14 -11.14 -24.17
C ASP A 442 14.62 -11.31 -22.72
N PRO A 443 14.42 -12.48 -22.08
CA PRO A 443 14.87 -12.70 -20.72
C PRO A 443 16.41 -12.67 -20.56
N GLY A 444 17.18 -12.77 -21.65
CA GLY A 444 18.64 -12.64 -21.67
C GLY A 444 19.17 -11.19 -21.70
N VAL A 445 18.30 -10.20 -21.91
CA VAL A 445 18.69 -8.77 -22.00
C VAL A 445 18.45 -8.07 -20.67
N LEU A 446 19.36 -7.16 -20.29
CA LEU A 446 19.25 -6.34 -19.08
C LEU A 446 17.94 -5.54 -19.07
N THR A 447 17.10 -5.78 -18.06
CA THR A 447 15.76 -5.20 -17.91
C THR A 447 15.73 -4.23 -16.74
N ILE A 448 15.40 -2.97 -17.00
CA ILE A 448 15.27 -1.94 -15.95
C ILE A 448 13.79 -1.60 -15.78
N GLY A 449 13.30 -1.74 -14.55
CA GLY A 449 11.93 -1.44 -14.16
C GLY A 449 11.77 -0.07 -13.55
N PHE A 450 10.71 0.64 -13.93
CA PHE A 450 10.26 1.87 -13.29
C PHE A 450 8.73 1.81 -13.13
N ALA A 451 8.23 1.71 -11.89
CA ALA A 451 6.80 1.86 -11.66
C ALA A 451 6.44 2.69 -10.43
N ARG A 452 5.61 3.70 -10.65
CA ARG A 452 5.14 4.64 -9.61
C ARG A 452 4.04 5.57 -10.13
N ARG A 453 3.45 6.37 -9.23
CA ARG A 453 2.61 7.50 -9.63
C ARG A 453 3.39 8.44 -10.55
N PHE A 454 2.83 8.76 -11.71
CA PHE A 454 3.40 9.73 -12.63
C PHE A 454 3.08 11.15 -12.19
N ALA A 455 4.14 11.88 -11.83
CA ALA A 455 4.15 13.30 -11.50
C ALA A 455 5.49 13.89 -11.95
N THR A 456 5.52 15.18 -12.26
CA THR A 456 6.68 15.88 -12.84
C THR A 456 7.97 15.69 -12.02
N TYR A 457 7.88 15.69 -10.69
CA TYR A 457 9.04 15.55 -9.80
C TYR A 457 9.62 14.12 -9.73
N LYS A 458 8.95 13.10 -10.28
CA LYS A 458 9.44 11.70 -10.26
C LYS A 458 10.40 11.35 -11.39
N ARG A 459 10.51 12.21 -12.42
CA ARG A 459 11.49 12.16 -13.54
C ARG A 459 11.62 10.79 -14.21
N GLY A 460 10.49 10.20 -14.62
CA GLY A 460 10.46 8.90 -15.31
C GLY A 460 11.18 8.89 -16.66
N ASP A 461 11.25 10.03 -17.36
CA ASP A 461 11.93 10.15 -18.65
C ASP A 461 13.46 10.27 -18.55
N LEU A 462 14.00 10.38 -17.32
CA LEU A 462 15.43 10.63 -17.10
C LEU A 462 16.33 9.51 -17.65
N ILE A 463 15.91 8.26 -17.52
CA ILE A 463 16.65 7.11 -18.06
C ILE A 463 16.72 7.13 -19.59
N VAL A 464 15.67 7.61 -20.25
CA VAL A 464 15.66 7.72 -21.71
C VAL A 464 16.71 8.75 -22.12
N ARG A 465 16.72 9.92 -21.47
CA ARG A 465 17.75 10.95 -21.70
C ARG A 465 19.16 10.44 -21.43
N ALA A 466 19.34 9.60 -20.41
CA ALA A 466 20.63 8.99 -20.10
C ALA A 466 21.09 8.02 -21.20
N ILE A 467 20.18 7.17 -21.70
CA ILE A 467 20.49 6.22 -22.78
C ILE A 467 20.74 6.94 -24.11
N ASP A 468 20.11 8.08 -24.37
CA ASP A 468 20.38 8.90 -25.55
C ASP A 468 21.81 9.43 -25.63
N LYS A 469 22.50 9.53 -24.48
CA LYS A 469 23.92 9.89 -24.41
C LYS A 469 24.85 8.71 -24.72
N LEU A 470 24.34 7.48 -24.78
CA LEU A 470 25.12 6.27 -25.03
C LEU A 470 25.20 5.92 -26.54
N PRO A 471 26.27 5.23 -26.99
CA PRO A 471 26.32 4.60 -28.30
C PRO A 471 25.10 3.70 -28.55
N LYS A 472 24.62 3.63 -29.79
CA LYS A 472 23.39 2.89 -30.16
C LYS A 472 23.49 1.40 -29.80
N GLU A 473 24.67 0.82 -29.96
CA GLU A 473 24.97 -0.59 -29.68
C GLU A 473 24.83 -0.91 -28.19
N ILE A 474 25.11 0.07 -27.32
CA ILE A 474 24.93 -0.05 -25.87
C ILE A 474 23.44 0.01 -25.51
N GLY A 475 22.70 0.94 -26.12
CA GLY A 475 21.24 1.05 -25.91
C GLY A 475 20.46 -0.21 -26.28
N GLN A 476 20.90 -0.95 -27.30
CA GLN A 476 20.28 -2.22 -27.73
C GLN A 476 20.46 -3.38 -26.73
N ARG A 477 21.35 -3.23 -25.74
CA ARG A 477 21.56 -4.20 -24.66
C ARG A 477 20.70 -3.92 -23.43
N ILE A 478 19.76 -2.98 -23.52
CA ILE A 478 18.87 -2.57 -22.43
C ILE A 478 17.43 -2.68 -22.91
N GLN A 479 16.56 -3.18 -22.03
CA GLN A 479 15.11 -3.09 -22.18
C GLN A 479 14.48 -2.40 -20.96
N LEU A 480 13.45 -1.60 -21.19
CA LEU A 480 12.81 -0.74 -20.18
C LEU A 480 11.35 -1.10 -19.99
N VAL A 481 10.93 -1.29 -18.75
CA VAL A 481 9.53 -1.52 -18.38
C VAL A 481 9.04 -0.37 -17.51
N PHE A 482 8.07 0.38 -18.02
CA PHE A 482 7.37 1.44 -17.30
C PHE A 482 5.98 0.97 -16.88
N ALA A 483 5.52 1.36 -15.71
CA ALA A 483 4.13 1.21 -15.31
C ALA A 483 3.71 2.29 -14.31
N GLY A 484 2.45 2.69 -14.29
CA GLY A 484 1.97 3.65 -13.31
C GLY A 484 0.79 4.46 -13.76
N LYS A 485 0.17 5.16 -12.81
CA LYS A 485 -1.00 6.01 -13.05
C LYS A 485 -0.66 7.47 -12.75
N SER A 486 -1.19 8.40 -13.53
CA SER A 486 -1.21 9.81 -13.16
C SER A 486 -2.55 10.18 -12.53
N HIS A 487 -2.59 11.26 -11.75
CA HIS A 487 -3.85 11.73 -11.19
C HIS A 487 -4.79 12.20 -12.32
N PRO A 488 -6.11 11.99 -12.25
CA PRO A 488 -7.01 12.32 -13.37
C PRO A 488 -6.98 13.79 -13.78
N ARG A 489 -6.66 14.68 -12.82
CA ARG A 489 -6.48 16.14 -13.00
C ARG A 489 -5.02 16.60 -13.20
N ASP A 490 -4.06 15.68 -13.30
CA ASP A 490 -2.64 16.01 -13.51
C ASP A 490 -2.26 15.80 -14.98
N ASP A 491 -2.65 16.77 -15.81
CA ASP A 491 -2.35 16.74 -17.26
C ASP A 491 -0.83 16.68 -17.53
N GLY A 492 -0.01 17.25 -16.65
CA GLY A 492 1.44 17.15 -16.74
C GLY A 492 1.92 15.70 -16.60
N GLY A 493 1.45 14.99 -15.56
CA GLY A 493 1.74 13.58 -15.37
C GLY A 493 1.18 12.68 -16.48
N LYS A 494 -0.01 12.97 -17.02
CA LYS A 494 -0.55 12.29 -18.22
C LYS A 494 0.29 12.52 -19.47
N GLY A 495 0.77 13.75 -19.68
CA GLY A 495 1.70 14.09 -20.76
C GLY A 495 3.02 13.32 -20.66
N TYR A 496 3.51 13.04 -19.45
CA TYR A 496 4.69 12.17 -19.27
C TYR A 496 4.43 10.72 -19.68
N ILE A 497 3.27 10.16 -19.34
CA ILE A 497 2.89 8.81 -19.78
C ILE A 497 2.85 8.75 -21.30
N GLN A 498 2.18 9.71 -21.93
CA GLN A 498 2.11 9.82 -23.39
C GLN A 498 3.50 9.93 -24.02
N LYS A 499 4.39 10.74 -23.46
CA LYS A 499 5.79 10.85 -23.94
C LYS A 499 6.50 9.49 -23.91
N ILE A 500 6.39 8.76 -22.80
CA ILE A 500 7.01 7.43 -22.65
C ILE A 500 6.39 6.42 -23.62
N HIS A 501 5.08 6.48 -23.82
CA HIS A 501 4.38 5.63 -24.78
C HIS A 501 4.88 5.86 -26.20
N ASN A 502 5.01 7.11 -26.63
CA ASN A 502 5.47 7.44 -27.99
C ASN A 502 6.93 7.01 -28.22
N LEU A 503 7.76 7.02 -27.17
CA LEU A 503 9.14 6.53 -27.24
C LEU A 503 9.24 5.02 -27.54
N GLN A 504 8.16 4.25 -27.34
CA GLN A 504 8.11 2.83 -27.70
C GLN A 504 8.32 2.60 -29.21
N GLU A 505 7.94 3.56 -30.04
CA GLU A 505 8.02 3.48 -31.51
C GLU A 505 9.40 3.86 -32.07
N GLU A 506 10.27 4.50 -31.27
CA GLU A 506 11.53 5.07 -31.76
C GLU A 506 12.63 4.01 -32.02
N HIS A 507 12.36 2.71 -31.80
CA HIS A 507 13.19 1.53 -32.11
C HIS A 507 14.66 1.56 -31.64
N ARG A 508 15.09 2.55 -30.85
CA ARG A 508 16.45 2.66 -30.29
C ARG A 508 16.65 1.77 -29.07
N ILE A 509 15.59 1.57 -28.29
CA ILE A 509 15.55 0.78 -27.04
C ILE A 509 14.27 -0.04 -27.05
N ARG A 510 14.31 -1.28 -26.54
CA ARG A 510 13.07 -2.04 -26.29
C ARG A 510 12.38 -1.46 -25.06
N LEU A 511 11.28 -0.74 -25.26
CA LEU A 511 10.54 -0.06 -24.20
C LEU A 511 9.09 -0.52 -24.20
N VAL A 512 8.55 -0.79 -23.01
CA VAL A 512 7.10 -1.01 -22.83
C VAL A 512 6.54 -0.14 -21.72
N PHE A 513 5.36 0.44 -21.95
CA PHE A 513 4.51 0.97 -20.88
C PHE A 513 3.37 -0.01 -20.60
N LEU A 514 3.27 -0.51 -19.37
CA LEU A 514 2.21 -1.41 -18.94
C LEU A 514 1.07 -0.62 -18.31
N GLU A 515 -0.12 -0.82 -18.86
CA GLU A 515 -1.34 -0.20 -18.38
C GLU A 515 -1.77 -0.73 -17.01
N ASN A 516 -2.58 0.07 -16.32
CA ASN A 516 -3.31 -0.30 -15.12
C ASN A 516 -2.45 -0.87 -13.98
N TYR A 517 -1.32 -0.22 -13.71
CA TYR A 517 -0.44 -0.60 -12.60
C TYR A 517 -1.20 -0.73 -11.26
N ASP A 518 -1.17 -1.94 -10.71
CA ASP A 518 -1.78 -2.33 -9.44
C ASP A 518 -0.82 -3.22 -8.63
N MET A 519 -1.29 -3.86 -7.55
CA MET A 519 -0.46 -4.75 -6.74
C MET A 519 -0.04 -6.02 -7.48
N SER A 520 -0.84 -6.53 -8.43
CA SER A 520 -0.51 -7.70 -9.25
C SER A 520 0.64 -7.40 -10.20
N VAL A 521 0.51 -6.32 -10.97
CA VAL A 521 1.55 -5.82 -11.88
C VAL A 521 2.81 -5.48 -11.07
N ALA A 522 2.66 -4.86 -9.90
CA ALA A 522 3.79 -4.59 -9.00
C ALA A 522 4.58 -5.85 -8.64
N ARG A 523 3.91 -6.93 -8.18
CA ARG A 523 4.58 -8.21 -7.83
C ARG A 523 5.34 -8.82 -9.01
N MET A 524 4.80 -8.70 -10.22
CA MET A 524 5.47 -9.16 -11.44
C MET A 524 6.74 -8.37 -11.74
N LEU A 525 6.66 -7.04 -11.64
CA LEU A 525 7.78 -6.16 -12.00
C LEU A 525 8.93 -6.24 -10.99
N ILE A 526 8.64 -6.12 -9.69
CA ILE A 526 9.68 -6.09 -8.63
C ILE A 526 10.47 -7.39 -8.52
N SER A 527 9.96 -8.49 -9.08
CA SER A 527 10.61 -9.80 -9.06
C SER A 527 11.24 -10.18 -10.40
N GLY A 528 10.76 -9.61 -11.51
CA GLY A 528 11.18 -10.03 -12.86
C GLY A 528 12.18 -9.10 -13.56
N VAL A 529 12.34 -7.85 -13.12
CA VAL A 529 13.35 -6.94 -13.70
C VAL A 529 14.73 -7.19 -13.09
N ASP A 530 15.80 -6.79 -13.76
CA ASP A 530 17.16 -6.93 -13.23
C ASP A 530 17.59 -5.73 -12.37
N ILE A 531 17.05 -4.54 -12.64
CA ILE A 531 17.31 -3.34 -11.84
C ILE A 531 16.00 -2.62 -11.57
N TRP A 532 15.81 -2.19 -10.33
CA TRP A 532 14.71 -1.30 -9.95
C TRP A 532 15.17 0.15 -9.90
N MET A 533 14.54 1.03 -10.66
CA MET A 533 14.97 2.42 -10.77
C MET A 533 14.04 3.41 -10.04
N ASN A 534 14.62 4.35 -9.29
CA ASN A 534 13.89 5.47 -8.70
C ASN A 534 14.66 6.79 -8.85
N THR A 535 14.10 7.76 -9.55
CA THR A 535 14.77 9.05 -9.88
C THR A 535 13.99 10.29 -9.40
N PRO A 536 13.43 10.33 -8.17
CA PRO A 536 12.74 11.53 -7.70
C PRO A 536 13.70 12.72 -7.59
N ARG A 537 13.19 13.94 -7.75
CA ARG A 537 13.93 15.17 -7.41
C ARG A 537 14.16 15.24 -5.91
N ARG A 538 15.36 15.63 -5.49
CA ARG A 538 15.69 15.81 -4.06
C ARG A 538 15.06 17.10 -3.53
N PRO A 539 14.59 17.17 -2.26
CA PRO A 539 14.32 16.11 -1.29
C PRO A 539 12.83 15.70 -1.31
N LEU A 540 12.25 15.47 -2.49
CA LEU A 540 10.80 15.32 -2.68
C LEU A 540 10.33 13.86 -2.49
N GLU A 541 11.20 12.94 -2.11
CA GLU A 541 10.83 11.59 -1.70
C GLU A 541 10.92 11.43 -0.17
N ALA A 542 9.77 11.27 0.48
CA ALA A 542 9.74 10.99 1.92
C ALA A 542 10.31 9.61 2.29
N SER A 543 10.12 8.60 1.43
CA SER A 543 10.55 7.22 1.69
C SER A 543 10.75 6.46 0.37
N GLY A 544 9.80 5.61 -0.05
CA GLY A 544 9.85 4.86 -1.30
C GLY A 544 9.89 3.36 -1.09
N THR A 545 8.75 2.75 -0.77
CA THR A 545 8.69 1.32 -0.44
C THR A 545 8.91 0.38 -1.64
N SER A 546 8.76 0.85 -2.89
CA SER A 546 8.93 -0.01 -4.07
C SER A 546 10.35 -0.58 -4.21
N GLY A 547 11.38 0.22 -3.90
CA GLY A 547 12.76 -0.25 -3.91
C GLY A 547 13.03 -1.32 -2.84
N MET A 548 12.38 -1.21 -1.67
CA MET A 548 12.46 -2.22 -0.62
C MET A 548 11.88 -3.57 -1.08
N LYS A 549 10.80 -3.55 -1.86
CA LYS A 549 10.16 -4.75 -2.43
C LYS A 549 11.02 -5.42 -3.49
N ALA A 550 11.64 -4.62 -4.35
CA ALA A 550 12.60 -5.12 -5.34
C ALA A 550 13.81 -5.76 -4.64
N SER A 551 14.33 -5.11 -3.59
CA SER A 551 15.44 -5.65 -2.81
C SER A 551 15.18 -7.02 -2.20
N LEU A 552 13.98 -7.26 -1.67
CA LEU A 552 13.58 -8.58 -1.15
C LEU A 552 13.69 -9.70 -2.20
N ASN A 553 13.47 -9.38 -3.48
CA ASN A 553 13.57 -10.32 -4.59
C ASN A 553 14.99 -10.40 -5.18
N GLY A 554 15.99 -9.83 -4.51
CA GLY A 554 17.37 -9.82 -4.98
C GLY A 554 17.62 -8.83 -6.12
N ILE A 555 16.72 -7.87 -6.37
CA ILE A 555 16.87 -6.91 -7.45
C ILE A 555 17.66 -5.69 -6.94
N PRO A 556 18.84 -5.37 -7.51
CA PRO A 556 19.59 -4.17 -7.15
C PRO A 556 18.85 -2.89 -7.54
N ASN A 557 19.06 -1.81 -6.79
CA ASN A 557 18.45 -0.52 -7.08
C ASN A 557 19.42 0.42 -7.84
N LEU A 558 18.88 1.18 -8.79
CA LEU A 558 19.52 2.36 -9.37
C LEU A 558 18.69 3.58 -8.95
N SER A 559 19.12 4.27 -7.90
CA SER A 559 18.28 5.28 -7.27
C SER A 559 19.06 6.52 -6.86
N VAL A 560 18.38 7.66 -6.93
CA VAL A 560 18.83 8.90 -6.29
C VAL A 560 18.94 8.70 -4.77
N LEU A 561 19.96 9.30 -4.14
CA LEU A 561 20.11 9.35 -2.67
C LEU A 561 19.08 10.31 -2.04
N ASP A 562 17.82 9.90 -2.06
CA ASP A 562 16.71 10.54 -1.38
C ASP A 562 15.76 9.48 -0.80
N GLY A 563 14.88 9.88 0.11
CA GLY A 563 13.94 8.98 0.79
C GLY A 563 14.65 7.79 1.46
N TRP A 564 14.16 6.58 1.21
CA TRP A 564 14.68 5.36 1.84
C TRP A 564 16.10 4.99 1.41
N TRP A 565 16.52 5.42 0.21
CA TRP A 565 17.80 5.00 -0.36
C TRP A 565 18.98 5.60 0.40
N VAL A 566 18.76 6.73 1.08
CA VAL A 566 19.73 7.32 2.03
C VAL A 566 20.06 6.36 3.17
N GLU A 567 19.07 5.62 3.67
CA GLU A 567 19.24 4.64 4.75
C GLU A 567 19.64 3.26 4.22
N GLY A 568 19.23 2.93 2.99
CA GLY A 568 19.37 1.58 2.42
C GLY A 568 20.63 1.34 1.60
N TYR A 569 21.21 2.36 0.97
CA TYR A 569 22.38 2.18 0.12
C TYR A 569 23.64 1.84 0.93
N ASN A 570 24.35 0.79 0.51
CA ASN A 570 25.58 0.34 1.19
C ASN A 570 26.77 0.13 0.23
N GLY A 571 26.66 0.60 -1.02
CA GLY A 571 27.67 0.42 -2.07
C GLY A 571 27.71 -0.97 -2.70
N LYS A 572 27.05 -1.97 -2.11
CA LYS A 572 27.03 -3.37 -2.58
C LYS A 572 25.68 -3.82 -3.11
N ASN A 573 24.60 -3.07 -2.87
CA ASN A 573 23.22 -3.44 -3.18
C ASN A 573 22.59 -2.65 -4.35
N GLY A 574 23.38 -1.84 -5.05
CA GLY A 574 22.89 -0.99 -6.13
C GLY A 574 23.85 0.14 -6.46
N TRP A 575 23.29 1.23 -6.99
CA TRP A 575 24.02 2.43 -7.40
C TRP A 575 23.31 3.70 -6.92
N ALA A 576 24.09 4.68 -6.47
CA ALA A 576 23.63 5.97 -5.96
C ALA A 576 23.73 7.05 -7.04
N VAL A 577 22.60 7.36 -7.68
CA VAL A 577 22.52 8.41 -8.70
C VAL A 577 22.76 9.76 -8.05
N GLY A 578 23.73 10.49 -8.60
CA GLY A 578 24.12 11.82 -8.19
C GLY A 578 24.55 11.96 -6.73
N GLU A 579 25.34 11.01 -6.24
CA GLU A 579 25.90 11.00 -4.86
C GLU A 579 26.69 12.26 -4.49
N HIS A 580 27.29 12.94 -5.48
CA HIS A 580 28.09 14.15 -5.28
C HIS A 580 27.42 15.42 -5.82
N TYR A 581 26.10 15.40 -6.01
CA TYR A 581 25.37 16.59 -6.45
C TYR A 581 25.38 17.66 -5.35
N ASP A 582 25.95 18.82 -5.67
CA ASP A 582 26.13 19.95 -4.73
C ASP A 582 25.08 21.07 -4.90
N GLY A 583 24.15 20.92 -5.86
CA GLY A 583 23.14 21.93 -6.16
C GLY A 583 23.59 23.03 -7.12
N SER A 584 24.79 22.96 -7.69
CA SER A 584 25.37 24.03 -8.51
C SER A 584 24.97 24.02 -9.99
N THR A 585 24.40 22.91 -10.48
CA THR A 585 24.09 22.67 -11.90
C THR A 585 22.65 22.19 -12.09
N ASP A 586 22.23 21.98 -13.33
CA ASP A 586 20.93 21.37 -13.61
C ASP A 586 20.91 19.92 -13.09
N GLU A 587 20.06 19.65 -12.08
CA GLU A 587 19.94 18.34 -11.43
C GLU A 587 19.58 17.23 -12.43
N ASP A 588 18.77 17.51 -13.45
CA ASP A 588 18.34 16.50 -14.42
C ASP A 588 19.48 16.14 -15.36
N GLU A 589 20.23 17.13 -15.85
CA GLU A 589 21.39 16.85 -16.70
C GLU A 589 22.48 16.11 -15.91
N TYR A 590 22.73 16.51 -14.66
CA TYR A 590 23.70 15.84 -13.80
C TYR A 590 23.31 14.38 -13.49
N ASP A 591 22.07 14.15 -13.05
CA ASP A 591 21.59 12.79 -12.75
C ASP A 591 21.52 11.92 -14.02
N ALA A 592 21.16 12.48 -15.18
CA ALA A 592 21.19 11.76 -16.45
C ALA A 592 22.62 11.34 -16.86
N GLN A 593 23.61 12.21 -16.66
CA GLN A 593 25.02 11.86 -16.88
C GLN A 593 25.50 10.78 -15.91
N SER A 594 25.11 10.86 -14.63
CA SER A 594 25.41 9.85 -13.62
C SER A 594 24.83 8.48 -14.00
N ILE A 595 23.57 8.44 -14.45
CA ILE A 595 22.94 7.20 -14.94
C ILE A 595 23.68 6.66 -16.17
N ALA A 596 23.99 7.50 -17.15
CA ALA A 596 24.70 7.07 -18.36
C ALA A 596 26.08 6.46 -18.01
N HIS A 597 26.81 7.09 -17.09
CA HIS A 597 28.10 6.58 -16.60
C HIS A 597 27.97 5.23 -15.90
N PHE A 598 26.99 5.06 -14.99
CA PHE A 598 26.77 3.76 -14.35
C PHE A 598 26.40 2.68 -15.36
N LEU A 599 25.58 3.00 -16.36
CA LEU A 599 25.20 2.06 -17.42
C LEU A 599 26.42 1.63 -18.24
N SER A 600 27.24 2.56 -18.71
CA SER A 600 28.36 2.25 -19.62
C SER A 600 29.56 1.61 -18.91
N GLU A 601 29.93 2.09 -17.73
CA GLU A 601 31.19 1.70 -17.08
C GLU A 601 31.06 0.57 -16.04
N GLN A 602 29.84 0.27 -15.58
CA GLN A 602 29.64 -0.67 -14.46
C GLN A 602 28.54 -1.70 -14.75
N ILE A 603 27.30 -1.25 -14.91
CA ILE A 603 26.11 -2.11 -14.91
C ILE A 603 26.14 -3.13 -16.06
N ILE A 604 26.41 -2.67 -17.28
CA ILE A 604 26.37 -3.53 -18.46
C ILE A 604 27.49 -4.57 -18.40
N ASP A 605 28.72 -4.15 -18.10
CA ASP A 605 29.84 -5.09 -17.98
C ASP A 605 29.60 -6.11 -16.87
N GLU A 606 29.15 -5.66 -15.70
CA GLU A 606 28.89 -6.55 -14.58
C GLU A 606 27.79 -7.58 -14.90
N PHE A 607 26.68 -7.15 -15.51
CA PHE A 607 25.56 -8.02 -15.87
C PHE A 607 25.95 -9.07 -16.92
N TYR A 608 26.67 -8.69 -17.98
CA TYR A 608 26.96 -9.59 -19.10
C TYR A 608 28.25 -10.41 -18.91
N ASN A 609 29.25 -9.87 -18.21
CA ASN A 609 30.59 -10.45 -18.14
C ASN A 609 31.02 -10.90 -16.72
N ASN A 610 30.33 -10.47 -15.66
CA ASN A 610 30.68 -10.79 -14.27
C ASN A 610 29.49 -11.33 -13.45
N SER A 611 29.03 -12.53 -13.80
CA SER A 611 27.91 -13.21 -13.13
C SER A 611 28.10 -13.35 -11.61
N THR A 612 29.32 -13.60 -11.13
CA THR A 612 29.61 -13.69 -9.69
C THR A 612 29.43 -12.34 -8.99
N GLY A 613 29.91 -11.25 -9.59
CA GLY A 613 29.70 -9.89 -9.09
C GLY A 613 28.21 -9.55 -8.99
N TRP A 614 27.48 -9.83 -10.07
CA TRP A 614 26.04 -9.61 -10.13
C TRP A 614 25.28 -10.38 -9.04
N LEU A 615 25.56 -11.68 -8.86
CA LEU A 615 24.92 -12.49 -7.83
C LEU A 615 25.25 -12.01 -6.41
N ASN A 616 26.48 -11.55 -6.16
CA ASN A 616 26.82 -10.94 -4.87
C ASN A 616 26.03 -9.66 -4.61
N ARG A 617 25.79 -8.86 -5.64
CA ARG A 617 24.93 -7.66 -5.57
C ARG A 617 23.48 -8.02 -5.28
N MET A 618 22.96 -9.07 -5.92
CA MET A 618 21.62 -9.59 -5.64
C MET A 618 21.47 -10.02 -4.18
N LYS A 619 22.43 -10.79 -3.64
CA LYS A 619 22.44 -11.18 -2.21
C LYS A 619 22.48 -9.99 -1.26
N ALA A 620 23.30 -8.98 -1.56
CA ALA A 620 23.34 -7.74 -0.78
C ALA A 620 22.01 -6.97 -0.83
N SER A 621 21.30 -7.05 -1.95
CA SER A 621 19.93 -6.51 -2.06
C SER A 621 18.95 -7.25 -1.15
N VAL A 622 18.94 -8.59 -1.16
CA VAL A 622 18.10 -9.40 -0.24
C VAL A 622 18.41 -9.05 1.22
N ALA A 623 19.70 -8.96 1.58
CA ALA A 623 20.12 -8.60 2.93
C ALA A 623 19.61 -7.23 3.39
N THR A 624 19.41 -6.30 2.47
CA THR A 624 18.85 -4.97 2.75
C THR A 624 17.39 -5.06 3.21
N ALA A 625 16.61 -6.03 2.74
CA ALA A 625 15.22 -6.23 3.16
C ALA A 625 15.08 -6.63 4.64
N ALA A 626 16.16 -7.12 5.28
CA ALA A 626 16.19 -7.47 6.70
C ALA A 626 15.87 -6.30 7.63
N ILE A 627 16.16 -5.07 7.20
CA ILE A 627 15.84 -3.85 7.97
C ILE A 627 14.57 -3.16 7.45
N PHE A 628 14.23 -3.29 6.17
CA PHE A 628 13.07 -2.62 5.55
C PHE A 628 11.80 -3.48 5.51
N ASN A 629 11.46 -4.12 6.63
CA ASN A 629 10.23 -4.88 6.80
C ASN A 629 9.26 -4.23 7.79
N THR A 630 7.97 -4.51 7.60
CA THR A 630 6.90 -3.98 8.43
C THR A 630 6.78 -4.67 9.79
N HIS A 631 7.32 -5.89 9.97
CA HIS A 631 7.43 -6.51 11.30
C HIS A 631 8.22 -5.59 12.25
N ARG A 632 9.43 -5.20 11.84
CA ARG A 632 10.28 -4.23 12.56
C ARG A 632 9.59 -2.89 12.72
N MET A 633 9.05 -2.32 11.63
CA MET A 633 8.37 -1.03 11.65
C MET A 633 7.23 -0.99 12.68
N VAL A 634 6.33 -1.97 12.64
CA VAL A 634 5.15 -2.01 13.51
C VAL A 634 5.56 -2.31 14.96
N SER A 635 6.61 -3.10 15.18
CA SER A 635 7.20 -3.30 16.51
C SER A 635 7.74 -1.99 17.08
N GLU A 636 8.43 -1.18 16.27
CA GLU A 636 8.89 0.15 16.67
C GLU A 636 7.73 1.11 16.95
N TYR A 637 6.63 1.06 16.18
CA TYR A 637 5.42 1.80 16.53
C TYR A 637 4.89 1.36 17.89
N ALA A 638 4.78 0.05 18.14
CA ALA A 638 4.26 -0.47 19.40
C ALA A 638 5.09 -0.03 20.62
N GLU A 639 6.42 -0.09 20.50
CA GLU A 639 7.36 0.27 21.56
C GLU A 639 7.50 1.80 21.73
N LYS A 640 7.83 2.51 20.65
CA LYS A 640 8.28 3.92 20.69
C LYS A 640 7.11 4.90 20.62
N ILE A 641 6.08 4.59 19.85
CA ILE A 641 4.96 5.51 19.57
C ILE A 641 3.76 5.18 20.45
N TYR A 642 3.22 3.97 20.34
CA TYR A 642 2.06 3.53 21.11
C TYR A 642 2.39 3.32 22.59
N GLN A 643 3.66 3.04 22.93
CA GLN A 643 4.14 2.81 24.28
C GLN A 643 3.36 1.70 25.00
N LEU A 644 3.09 0.62 24.28
CA LEU A 644 2.44 -0.55 24.87
C LEU A 644 3.38 -1.20 25.89
N PRO A 645 2.85 -1.70 27.03
CA PRO A 645 3.62 -2.57 27.91
C PRO A 645 4.26 -3.68 27.07
N ALA A 646 5.55 -3.97 27.32
CA ALA A 646 6.37 -4.83 26.49
C ALA A 646 5.57 -6.03 25.94
N LEU A 647 5.40 -6.08 24.63
CA LEU A 647 4.83 -7.20 23.90
C LEU A 647 5.83 -8.36 23.93
N VAL A 648 6.14 -8.85 25.12
CA VAL A 648 7.04 -9.97 25.34
C VAL A 648 6.22 -11.10 25.92
N ALA A 649 5.65 -11.88 25.00
CA ALA A 649 5.75 -13.32 25.13
C ALA A 649 6.24 -13.78 23.76
N LYS A 650 7.48 -14.30 23.72
CA LYS A 650 7.93 -15.16 22.63
C LYS A 650 6.83 -16.20 22.41
N ALA A 651 6.27 -16.25 21.19
CA ALA A 651 5.60 -17.45 20.73
C ALA A 651 6.67 -18.54 20.55
#